data_AF-A0A2T8HP34-F1
#
_entry.id   AF-A0A2T8HP34-F1
#
_cell.length_a   1.000
_cell.length_b   1.000
_cell.length_c   1.000
_cell.angle_alpha   90.00
_cell.angle_beta   90.00
_cell.angle_gamma   90.00
#
_symmetry.space_group_name_H-M   'P 1'
#
loop_
_entity.id
_entity.type
_entity.pdbx_description
1 polymer ?
#
loop_
_entity_poly.entity_id
_entity_poly.type
_entity_poly.pdbx_seq_one_letter_code
_entity_poly.pdbx_strand_id
1 'polypeptide(L)'
;MDRGEQKFSLPKLKGSILNSSQTISSLQQTNGEAAFDYTPVELLNKRDRNLFYHLGDINLRIKKAADAEWTNYSTAADRHDIKALPAGQDILAAADLTPTLPNIPLHVSRTWKRKGDDLILQFDIHNPTNQAIEIGSLGIPLPFNNNLDGKNLDQAHAHNVFMDPYIGMDAGYMQVNHLHGKGVSLLVLPEENAPFEAYNPLNTDPTPRGITFEGFHEWMIHSKAHAETDWKGVEQWNTPTSRILKPNEKATFALRFALAPSIREIEQTLVQNDRPLAVGAPGFVVPLNNPAKLFVQYGSAIKNIDVYPKNALTITKNKSANGKWSGYQVKGNRWGRARVTLTYADGKQQTIHYKVIKSERDVVNDLGNFLTTKQWYENPNDPFHRSPSIITYDDEVHRQVTEEQRAWYAGLSDEAGAGSWLAAMMKQVVQPNADEIAKLKRFMNETLYGNIQHKSGEKQYGVVKSLFYYEPDSMPAGTYSDSINYTLWSAWPKKEADNIGRSYNYPHVAAAHWVFYRLARHYPHLVSEETWDTYLDRAYETSVAMVEKAPHYAQYGQMEGSIFLIILQDLQREGKTQEAAKLESLMRERAEHWRTLNYPFGSEMPWDSTGQEEVYMWSDYFDFDDKATVTLNAILAYMPTVPHWGYNGSARRYWDFVYGGKLSRIERQLHHYGSALNAIPVLDAYRNAPEDYHLLRIGHAGMIGALANVTEEGFAPGAFHSYPSTLANDGITGDYGSGFYGYAAYAGTYIVQHPEFGWLAFSGNLTEDKKGIQVEITTAGRNRIFVASEQLMIHAESGEIANLYYQPKNGEITLTLVESANKNATVNLRLEQDTYEVVGIKKDAQGRYTIPAGTKQVKLKRVSR
;
A
#
# COMPACT_ATOMS: atom_id res chain seq x y z
N MET A 1 25.08 -4.12 -29.28
CA MET A 1 25.46 -5.46 -28.76
C MET A 1 26.67 -6.03 -29.49
N ASP A 2 26.71 -5.93 -30.82
CA ASP A 2 27.72 -6.57 -31.69
C ASP A 2 29.19 -6.24 -31.39
N ARG A 3 29.47 -5.12 -30.70
CA ARG A 3 30.83 -4.73 -30.28
C ARG A 3 31.29 -5.36 -28.96
N GLY A 4 30.49 -6.26 -28.40
CA GLY A 4 30.77 -6.95 -27.13
C GLY A 4 30.58 -6.06 -25.90
N GLU A 5 31.00 -6.61 -24.75
CA GLU A 5 30.91 -5.98 -23.44
C GLU A 5 32.21 -6.14 -22.65
N GLN A 6 32.47 -5.20 -21.75
CA GLN A 6 33.55 -5.24 -20.78
C GLN A 6 32.99 -5.62 -19.41
N LYS A 7 33.51 -6.70 -18.83
CA LYS A 7 33.15 -7.14 -17.47
C LYS A 7 33.88 -6.31 -16.42
N PHE A 8 33.21 -6.05 -15.31
CA PHE A 8 33.81 -5.48 -14.11
C PHE A 8 33.45 -6.32 -12.87
N SER A 9 34.32 -6.28 -11.86
CA SER A 9 34.10 -6.93 -10.58
C SER A 9 34.57 -6.04 -9.44
N LEU A 10 33.65 -5.70 -8.55
CA LEU A 10 33.84 -5.06 -7.26
C LEU A 10 33.66 -6.11 -6.15
N PRO A 11 34.09 -5.83 -4.91
CA PRO A 11 33.93 -6.77 -3.80
C PRO A 11 32.48 -7.26 -3.60
N LYS A 12 31.48 -6.39 -3.78
CA LYS A 12 30.06 -6.72 -3.57
C LYS A 12 29.23 -6.80 -4.84
N LEU A 13 29.62 -6.08 -5.89
CA LEU A 13 28.90 -6.00 -7.16
C LEU A 13 29.79 -6.45 -8.34
N LYS A 14 29.22 -7.15 -9.30
CA LYS A 14 29.85 -7.47 -10.59
C LYS A 14 28.87 -7.15 -11.72
N GLY A 15 29.37 -7.04 -12.93
CA GLY A 15 28.50 -6.77 -14.07
C GLY A 15 29.25 -6.58 -15.37
N SER A 16 28.53 -6.09 -16.36
CA SER A 16 29.02 -5.84 -17.71
C SER A 16 28.61 -4.46 -18.21
N ILE A 17 29.50 -3.83 -18.98
CA ILE A 17 29.30 -2.54 -19.65
C ILE A 17 29.41 -2.76 -21.16
N LEU A 18 28.41 -2.33 -21.93
CA LEU A 18 28.42 -2.45 -23.39
C LEU A 18 29.53 -1.59 -24.01
N ASN A 19 30.34 -2.16 -24.91
CA ASN A 19 31.45 -1.42 -25.52
C ASN A 19 30.98 -0.27 -26.44
N SER A 20 29.80 -0.40 -27.05
CA SER A 20 29.26 0.58 -28.00
C SER A 20 28.69 1.84 -27.35
N SER A 21 28.00 1.69 -26.23
CA SER A 21 27.27 2.77 -25.55
C SER A 21 27.86 3.12 -24.20
N GLN A 22 28.71 2.26 -23.62
CA GLN A 22 29.16 2.29 -22.23
C GLN A 22 28.03 2.35 -21.18
N THR A 23 26.84 1.82 -21.51
CA THR A 23 25.75 1.58 -20.55
C THR A 23 25.90 0.19 -19.93
N ILE A 24 25.32 -0.02 -18.74
CA ILE A 24 25.36 -1.33 -18.07
C ILE A 24 24.39 -2.29 -18.77
N SER A 25 24.88 -3.48 -19.12
CA SER A 25 24.08 -4.61 -19.61
C SER A 25 23.63 -5.55 -18.49
N SER A 26 24.45 -5.71 -17.45
CA SER A 26 24.24 -6.63 -16.32
C SER A 26 24.77 -6.03 -15.03
N LEU A 27 24.02 -6.17 -13.93
CA LEU A 27 24.43 -5.78 -12.58
C LEU A 27 23.97 -6.84 -11.58
N GLN A 28 24.92 -7.51 -10.95
CA GLN A 28 24.68 -8.61 -10.02
C GLN A 28 25.47 -8.44 -8.74
N GLN A 29 25.03 -9.12 -7.68
CA GLN A 29 25.89 -9.33 -6.52
C GLN A 29 27.05 -10.28 -6.89
N THR A 30 28.27 -9.99 -6.41
CA THR A 30 29.46 -10.79 -6.72
C THR A 30 29.29 -12.26 -6.35
N ASN A 31 28.72 -12.54 -5.17
CA ASN A 31 28.45 -13.87 -4.64
C ASN A 31 26.93 -14.20 -4.57
N GLY A 32 26.11 -13.52 -5.38
CA GLY A 32 24.67 -13.78 -5.44
C GLY A 32 24.30 -14.97 -6.33
N GLU A 33 23.00 -15.21 -6.44
CA GLU A 33 22.44 -16.23 -7.32
C GLU A 33 22.78 -15.95 -8.79
N ALA A 34 23.32 -16.95 -9.49
CA ALA A 34 23.84 -16.75 -10.85
C ALA A 34 22.76 -16.36 -11.88
N ALA A 35 21.52 -16.79 -11.64
CA ALA A 35 20.37 -16.53 -12.51
C ALA A 35 19.72 -15.16 -12.28
N PHE A 36 20.07 -14.48 -11.17
CA PHE A 36 19.48 -13.19 -10.82
C PHE A 36 20.32 -12.02 -11.35
N ASP A 37 19.65 -11.01 -11.92
CA ASP A 37 20.26 -9.75 -12.33
C ASP A 37 19.32 -8.60 -11.99
N TYR A 38 19.87 -7.50 -11.45
CA TYR A 38 19.09 -6.31 -11.19
C TYR A 38 18.62 -5.64 -12.48
N THR A 39 19.32 -5.82 -13.61
CA THR A 39 18.93 -5.28 -14.93
C THR A 39 18.07 -6.28 -15.72
N PRO A 40 17.26 -5.82 -16.69
CA PRO A 40 16.50 -6.70 -17.57
C PRO A 40 17.39 -7.35 -18.64
N VAL A 41 18.43 -8.08 -18.22
CA VAL A 41 19.47 -8.67 -19.08
C VAL A 41 18.89 -9.62 -20.13
N GLU A 42 17.81 -10.35 -19.78
CA GLU A 42 17.10 -11.26 -20.69
C GLU A 42 16.44 -10.53 -21.88
N LEU A 43 16.17 -9.23 -21.75
CA LEU A 43 15.55 -8.40 -22.79
C LEU A 43 16.56 -7.60 -23.60
N LEU A 44 17.86 -7.72 -23.31
CA LEU A 44 18.89 -6.84 -23.87
C LEU A 44 18.91 -6.86 -25.41
N ASN A 45 18.79 -8.04 -26.03
CA ASN A 45 18.72 -8.21 -27.49
C ASN A 45 17.44 -7.67 -28.14
N LYS A 46 16.37 -7.47 -27.36
CA LYS A 46 15.13 -6.85 -27.81
C LYS A 46 15.13 -5.33 -27.60
N ARG A 47 16.09 -4.82 -26.83
CA ARG A 47 16.19 -3.43 -26.34
C ARG A 47 17.48 -2.73 -26.81
N ASP A 48 18.15 -3.22 -27.85
CA ASP A 48 19.47 -2.76 -28.31
C ASP A 48 19.42 -1.66 -29.40
N ARG A 49 18.29 -0.96 -29.51
CA ARG A 49 18.03 0.11 -30.49
C ARG A 49 17.57 1.41 -29.83
N ASN A 50 17.31 2.44 -30.64
CA ASN A 50 16.80 3.74 -30.20
C ASN A 50 15.57 3.62 -29.29
N LEU A 51 15.38 4.60 -28.42
CA LEU A 51 14.30 4.80 -27.45
C LEU A 51 14.28 3.85 -26.24
N PHE A 52 14.94 2.69 -26.29
CA PHE A 52 15.03 1.79 -25.14
C PHE A 52 16.07 2.30 -24.14
N TYR A 53 15.69 2.51 -22.89
CA TYR A 53 16.61 3.02 -21.87
C TYR A 53 17.46 1.91 -21.23
N HIS A 54 18.72 2.22 -20.94
CA HIS A 54 19.66 1.38 -20.21
C HIS A 54 20.24 2.14 -19.01
N LEU A 55 20.69 1.38 -18.00
CA LEU A 55 21.33 1.96 -16.84
C LEU A 55 22.62 2.68 -17.26
N GLY A 56 22.67 4.00 -17.06
CA GLY A 56 23.73 4.88 -17.55
C GLY A 56 23.30 5.84 -18.67
N ASP A 57 22.07 5.78 -19.15
CA ASP A 57 21.51 6.86 -19.98
C ASP A 57 21.23 8.13 -19.14
N ILE A 58 21.00 9.26 -19.83
CA ILE A 58 20.59 10.53 -19.22
C ILE A 58 19.59 11.26 -20.11
N ASN A 59 18.60 11.88 -19.48
CA ASN A 59 17.57 12.73 -20.09
C ASN A 59 17.74 14.18 -19.60
N LEU A 60 17.71 15.14 -20.52
CA LEU A 60 17.86 16.56 -20.25
C LEU A 60 16.74 17.35 -20.94
N ARG A 61 16.13 18.29 -20.22
CA ARG A 61 15.38 19.39 -20.84
C ARG A 61 16.07 20.69 -20.51
N ILE A 62 16.49 21.41 -21.55
CA ILE A 62 17.27 22.63 -21.41
C ILE A 62 16.67 23.77 -22.23
N LYS A 63 17.02 24.99 -21.86
CA LYS A 63 16.79 26.18 -22.70
C LYS A 63 17.93 27.17 -22.52
N LYS A 64 18.16 28.02 -23.52
CA LYS A 64 19.02 29.19 -23.31
C LYS A 64 18.27 30.16 -22.41
N ALA A 65 18.97 30.94 -21.59
CA ALA A 65 18.30 31.85 -20.65
C ALA A 65 17.36 32.88 -21.31
N ALA A 66 17.55 33.16 -22.61
CA ALA A 66 16.70 34.07 -23.39
C ALA A 66 15.51 33.36 -24.08
N ASP A 67 15.49 32.03 -24.12
CA ASP A 67 14.45 31.25 -24.81
C ASP A 67 13.30 30.94 -23.84
N ALA A 68 12.07 30.88 -24.38
CA ALA A 68 10.89 30.50 -23.61
C ALA A 68 10.69 28.97 -23.54
N GLU A 69 10.98 28.27 -24.65
CA GLU A 69 10.67 26.86 -24.86
C GLU A 69 11.77 25.92 -24.36
N TRP A 70 11.37 24.78 -23.80
CA TRP A 70 12.27 23.71 -23.38
C TRP A 70 12.57 22.76 -24.54
N THR A 71 13.85 22.44 -24.76
CA THR A 71 14.28 21.43 -25.75
C THR A 71 14.74 20.16 -25.04
N ASN A 72 14.22 19.01 -25.50
CA ASN A 72 14.51 17.69 -24.93
C ASN A 72 15.70 17.02 -25.61
N TYR A 73 16.59 16.44 -24.82
CA TYR A 73 17.75 15.68 -25.26
C TYR A 73 17.83 14.38 -24.44
N SER A 74 18.13 13.26 -25.11
CA SER A 74 18.25 11.96 -24.45
C SER A 74 19.27 11.10 -25.15
N THR A 75 20.13 10.42 -24.37
CA THR A 75 21.13 9.49 -24.91
C THR A 75 20.51 8.19 -25.44
N ALA A 76 19.25 7.92 -25.09
CA ALA A 76 18.50 6.79 -25.62
C ALA A 76 17.77 7.13 -26.92
N ALA A 77 17.46 8.40 -27.18
CA ALA A 77 16.60 8.80 -28.31
C ALA A 77 17.20 8.45 -29.68
N ASP A 78 18.50 8.73 -29.87
CA ASP A 78 19.20 8.46 -31.11
C ASP A 78 20.61 7.94 -30.84
N ARG A 79 20.74 6.61 -30.72
CA ARG A 79 21.97 5.95 -30.26
C ARG A 79 23.06 6.05 -31.33
N HIS A 80 24.16 6.67 -30.94
CA HIS A 80 25.37 6.79 -31.75
C HIS A 80 26.58 6.23 -31.00
N ASP A 81 27.66 5.98 -31.74
CA ASP A 81 28.93 5.61 -31.14
C ASP A 81 29.41 6.70 -30.18
N ILE A 82 29.67 6.32 -28.93
CA ILE A 82 30.29 7.24 -27.97
C ILE A 82 31.79 7.38 -28.25
N LYS A 83 32.38 8.46 -27.76
CA LYS A 83 33.85 8.61 -27.76
C LYS A 83 34.40 8.19 -26.41
N ALA A 84 35.06 7.04 -26.37
CA ALA A 84 35.69 6.55 -25.14
C ALA A 84 36.77 7.53 -24.64
N LEU A 85 36.77 7.78 -23.34
CA LEU A 85 37.74 8.58 -22.61
C LEU A 85 38.68 7.65 -21.82
N PRO A 86 39.88 8.11 -21.41
CA PRO A 86 40.82 7.27 -20.68
C PRO A 86 40.20 6.67 -19.41
N ALA A 87 40.32 5.35 -19.28
CA ALA A 87 40.07 4.63 -18.04
C ALA A 87 41.34 4.63 -17.15
N GLY A 88 41.18 4.31 -15.87
CA GLY A 88 42.25 4.32 -14.88
C GLY A 88 41.98 3.31 -13.77
N GLN A 89 42.76 3.33 -12.69
CA GLN A 89 42.63 2.34 -11.61
C GLN A 89 41.23 2.33 -10.97
N ASP A 90 40.64 3.50 -10.75
CA ASP A 90 39.31 3.65 -10.14
C ASP A 90 38.19 3.94 -11.17
N ILE A 91 38.54 4.14 -12.44
CA ILE A 91 37.59 4.42 -13.51
C ILE A 91 37.41 3.15 -14.35
N LEU A 92 36.22 2.54 -14.25
CA LEU A 92 35.87 1.32 -14.97
C LEU A 92 35.65 1.60 -16.46
N ALA A 93 34.97 2.69 -16.76
CA ALA A 93 34.71 3.18 -18.11
C ALA A 93 34.38 4.68 -18.08
N ALA A 94 34.80 5.42 -19.10
CA ALA A 94 34.43 6.82 -19.29
C ALA A 94 34.20 7.13 -20.78
N ALA A 95 33.24 8.01 -21.07
CA ALA A 95 32.88 8.39 -22.43
C ALA A 95 32.34 9.82 -22.52
N ASP A 96 32.63 10.47 -23.65
CA ASP A 96 31.89 11.63 -24.13
C ASP A 96 30.62 11.15 -24.87
N LEU A 97 29.46 11.60 -24.36
CA LEU A 97 28.11 11.26 -24.81
C LEU A 97 27.54 12.30 -25.77
N THR A 98 28.22 13.42 -26.01
CA THR A 98 27.77 14.46 -26.94
C THR A 98 27.40 13.92 -28.33
N PRO A 99 28.11 12.91 -28.91
CA PRO A 99 27.71 12.34 -30.20
C PRO A 99 26.31 11.72 -30.24
N THR A 100 25.76 11.28 -29.10
CA THR A 100 24.41 10.69 -29.01
C THR A 100 23.34 11.72 -28.64
N LEU A 101 23.71 13.01 -28.57
CA LEU A 101 22.84 14.13 -28.23
C LEU A 101 22.87 15.17 -29.36
N PRO A 102 22.20 14.91 -30.50
CA PRO A 102 22.32 15.75 -31.69
C PRO A 102 21.90 17.20 -31.40
N ASN A 103 22.74 18.15 -31.84
CA ASN A 103 22.53 19.60 -31.69
C ASN A 103 22.44 20.10 -30.24
N ILE A 104 22.88 19.33 -29.24
CA ILE A 104 22.93 19.83 -27.87
C ILE A 104 24.03 20.92 -27.75
N PRO A 105 23.75 22.08 -27.11
CA PRO A 105 24.74 23.13 -26.85
C PRO A 105 25.63 22.85 -25.62
N LEU A 106 25.68 21.62 -25.13
CA LEU A 106 26.43 21.21 -23.94
C LEU A 106 27.40 20.09 -24.28
N HIS A 107 28.50 20.00 -23.55
CA HIS A 107 29.37 18.82 -23.58
C HIS A 107 29.00 17.92 -22.40
N VAL A 108 28.61 16.67 -22.67
CA VAL A 108 28.14 15.71 -21.66
C VAL A 108 29.05 14.49 -21.65
N SER A 109 29.66 14.18 -20.51
CA SER A 109 30.45 12.95 -20.35
C SER A 109 29.95 12.11 -19.19
N ARG A 110 30.10 10.78 -19.29
CA ARG A 110 29.76 9.81 -18.24
C ARG A 110 31.00 9.06 -17.78
N THR A 111 31.05 8.77 -16.49
CA THR A 111 32.07 7.95 -15.86
C THR A 111 31.42 6.90 -14.95
N TRP A 112 31.80 5.64 -15.14
CA TRP A 112 31.59 4.56 -14.19
C TRP A 112 32.84 4.42 -13.33
N LYS A 113 32.73 4.62 -12.02
CA LYS A 113 33.88 4.56 -11.11
C LYS A 113 33.61 3.63 -9.92
N ARG A 114 34.70 3.08 -9.38
CA ARG A 114 34.73 2.32 -8.13
C ARG A 114 34.88 3.29 -6.97
N LYS A 115 34.14 3.07 -5.88
CA LYS A 115 34.38 3.73 -4.58
C LYS A 115 34.28 2.68 -3.48
N GLY A 116 35.44 2.13 -3.08
CA GLY A 116 35.47 0.98 -2.17
C GLY A 116 34.75 -0.21 -2.79
N ASP A 117 33.66 -0.65 -2.15
CA ASP A 117 32.83 -1.77 -2.60
C ASP A 117 31.74 -1.36 -3.61
N ASP A 118 31.47 -0.06 -3.71
CA ASP A 118 30.31 0.48 -4.39
C ASP A 118 30.63 0.93 -5.82
N LEU A 119 29.58 0.94 -6.65
CA LEU A 119 29.62 1.46 -8.01
C LEU A 119 29.05 2.90 -8.02
N ILE A 120 29.71 3.81 -8.73
CA ILE A 120 29.22 5.18 -8.92
C ILE A 120 29.00 5.45 -10.41
N LEU A 121 27.83 6.01 -10.73
CA LEU A 121 27.50 6.62 -12.01
C LEU A 121 27.68 8.13 -11.88
N GLN A 122 28.56 8.73 -12.67
CA GLN A 122 28.78 10.18 -12.70
C GLN A 122 28.54 10.75 -14.10
N PHE A 123 27.84 11.87 -14.17
CA PHE A 123 27.72 12.72 -15.34
C PHE A 123 28.37 14.07 -15.09
N ASP A 124 29.12 14.53 -16.09
CA ASP A 124 29.80 15.80 -16.12
C ASP A 124 29.22 16.62 -17.28
N ILE A 125 28.59 17.75 -16.97
CA ILE A 125 27.92 18.61 -17.94
C ILE A 125 28.63 19.96 -17.98
N HIS A 126 29.21 20.29 -19.13
CA HIS A 126 29.95 21.53 -19.36
C HIS A 126 29.23 22.39 -20.40
N ASN A 127 29.16 23.70 -20.15
CA ASN A 127 28.64 24.68 -21.09
C ASN A 127 29.80 25.34 -21.86
N PRO A 128 30.15 24.89 -23.07
CA PRO A 128 31.23 25.50 -23.87
C PRO A 128 30.81 26.80 -24.57
N THR A 129 29.56 27.24 -24.41
CA THR A 129 29.03 28.40 -25.13
C THR A 129 29.32 29.71 -24.39
N ASN A 130 29.02 30.84 -25.04
CA ASN A 130 29.09 32.17 -24.44
C ASN A 130 27.75 32.63 -23.80
N GLN A 131 26.74 31.77 -23.76
CA GLN A 131 25.43 32.06 -23.18
C GLN A 131 25.15 31.15 -21.99
N ALA A 132 24.35 31.62 -21.03
CA ALA A 132 23.88 30.78 -19.94
C ALA A 132 22.81 29.80 -20.44
N ILE A 133 22.92 28.55 -20.00
CA ILE A 133 21.98 27.47 -20.33
C ILE A 133 21.32 27.01 -19.03
N GLU A 134 19.99 26.98 -19.00
CA GLU A 134 19.22 26.44 -17.89
C GLU A 134 18.89 24.97 -18.16
N ILE A 135 19.25 24.09 -17.23
CA ILE A 135 18.80 22.69 -17.17
C ILE A 135 17.54 22.66 -16.32
N GLY A 136 16.39 22.58 -16.99
CA GLY A 136 15.08 22.55 -16.35
C GLY A 136 14.62 21.16 -15.94
N SER A 137 15.08 20.12 -16.65
CA SER A 137 14.96 18.74 -16.19
C SER A 137 16.27 17.98 -16.37
N LEU A 138 16.61 17.14 -15.40
CA LEU A 138 17.71 16.18 -15.47
C LEU A 138 17.23 14.87 -14.85
N GLY A 139 17.03 13.86 -15.69
CA GLY A 139 16.59 12.52 -15.33
C GLY A 139 17.65 11.47 -15.61
N ILE A 140 17.83 10.52 -14.70
CA ILE A 140 18.70 9.35 -14.88
C ILE A 140 17.81 8.10 -14.92
N PRO A 141 17.62 7.47 -16.09
CA PRO A 141 16.92 6.19 -16.23
C PRO A 141 17.50 5.09 -15.36
N LEU A 142 16.63 4.38 -14.64
CA LEU A 142 16.99 3.27 -13.76
C LEU A 142 16.15 2.02 -14.13
N PRO A 143 16.42 1.41 -15.31
CA PRO A 143 15.66 0.25 -15.78
C PRO A 143 16.09 -1.01 -15.01
N PHE A 144 15.37 -1.33 -13.94
CA PHE A 144 15.54 -2.56 -13.16
C PHE A 144 14.60 -3.67 -13.65
N ASN A 145 14.92 -4.93 -13.37
CA ASN A 145 14.24 -6.10 -13.91
C ASN A 145 12.82 -6.33 -13.34
N ASN A 146 11.86 -5.45 -13.63
CA ASN A 146 10.45 -5.59 -13.24
C ASN A 146 9.53 -6.05 -14.38
N ASN A 147 10.08 -6.56 -15.49
CA ASN A 147 9.30 -7.14 -16.58
C ASN A 147 9.12 -8.65 -16.35
N LEU A 148 7.87 -9.05 -16.15
CA LEU A 148 7.45 -10.40 -15.81
C LEU A 148 6.80 -11.11 -17.02
N ASP A 149 6.88 -10.53 -18.22
CA ASP A 149 6.21 -11.02 -19.41
C ASP A 149 6.70 -12.43 -19.77
N GLY A 150 5.76 -13.35 -19.97
CA GLY A 150 6.06 -14.73 -20.34
C GLY A 150 6.73 -15.56 -19.25
N LYS A 151 6.83 -15.05 -18.02
CA LYS A 151 7.31 -15.79 -16.86
C LYS A 151 6.15 -16.46 -16.13
N ASN A 152 6.41 -17.63 -15.54
CA ASN A 152 5.57 -18.15 -14.47
C ASN A 152 5.96 -17.54 -13.12
N LEU A 153 5.19 -17.84 -12.07
CA LEU A 153 5.39 -17.32 -10.72
C LEU A 153 6.79 -17.63 -10.16
N ASP A 154 7.28 -18.86 -10.31
CA ASP A 154 8.61 -19.25 -9.82
C ASP A 154 9.73 -18.45 -10.50
N GLN A 155 9.67 -18.32 -11.83
CA GLN A 155 10.65 -17.57 -12.62
C GLN A 155 10.64 -16.08 -12.27
N ALA A 156 9.45 -15.50 -12.15
CA ALA A 156 9.29 -14.11 -11.74
C ALA A 156 9.90 -13.88 -10.36
N HIS A 157 9.53 -14.70 -9.38
CA HIS A 157 10.07 -14.56 -8.03
C HIS A 157 11.56 -14.84 -7.92
N ALA A 158 12.17 -15.61 -8.84
CA ALA A 158 13.59 -15.93 -8.86
C ALA A 158 14.45 -14.94 -9.68
N HIS A 159 13.88 -14.21 -10.64
CA HIS A 159 14.68 -13.35 -11.53
C HIS A 159 14.37 -11.86 -11.40
N ASN A 160 13.19 -11.49 -10.89
CA ASN A 160 12.71 -10.13 -10.97
C ASN A 160 12.78 -9.36 -9.65
N VAL A 161 12.65 -8.04 -9.78
CA VAL A 161 12.66 -7.09 -8.68
C VAL A 161 11.47 -6.14 -8.70
N PHE A 162 11.17 -5.58 -7.53
CA PHE A 162 10.43 -4.34 -7.39
C PHE A 162 11.28 -3.24 -6.82
N MET A 163 10.90 -1.99 -7.09
CA MET A 163 11.68 -0.81 -6.75
C MET A 163 10.85 0.36 -6.22
N ASP A 164 11.02 0.72 -4.95
CA ASP A 164 10.24 1.79 -4.31
C ASP A 164 11.11 3.02 -4.03
N PRO A 165 10.63 4.24 -4.37
CA PRO A 165 11.38 5.47 -4.16
C PRO A 165 11.10 6.09 -2.79
N TYR A 166 12.15 6.62 -2.16
CA TYR A 166 12.04 7.72 -1.22
C TYR A 166 12.45 9.00 -1.91
N ILE A 167 11.47 9.81 -2.32
CA ILE A 167 11.65 11.09 -3.02
C ILE A 167 12.03 12.20 -2.03
N GLY A 168 13.09 11.95 -1.24
CA GLY A 168 13.48 12.72 -0.05
C GLY A 168 14.56 13.78 -0.26
N MET A 169 14.77 14.28 -1.49
CA MET A 169 15.88 15.18 -1.85
C MET A 169 17.25 14.53 -1.58
N ASP A 170 18.18 15.17 -0.84
CA ASP A 170 19.54 14.66 -0.60
C ASP A 170 19.57 13.43 0.33
N ALA A 171 18.46 13.18 1.05
CA ALA A 171 18.25 11.95 1.83
C ALA A 171 17.47 10.88 1.06
N GLY A 172 17.02 11.18 -0.16
CA GLY A 172 16.29 10.26 -1.00
C GLY A 172 17.11 9.03 -1.37
N TYR A 173 16.43 7.94 -1.66
CA TYR A 173 17.04 6.71 -2.16
C TYR A 173 16.00 5.91 -2.94
N MET A 174 16.44 4.95 -3.72
CA MET A 174 15.55 3.90 -4.24
C MET A 174 16.05 2.56 -3.73
N GLN A 175 15.12 1.75 -3.21
CA GLN A 175 15.38 0.36 -2.85
C GLN A 175 14.94 -0.55 -3.99
N VAL A 176 15.73 -1.56 -4.32
CA VAL A 176 15.45 -2.55 -5.35
C VAL A 176 15.56 -3.92 -4.72
N ASN A 177 14.40 -4.56 -4.55
CA ASN A 177 14.24 -5.79 -3.78
C ASN A 177 13.84 -6.94 -4.70
N HIS A 178 14.37 -8.12 -4.40
CA HIS A 178 13.93 -9.35 -5.03
C HIS A 178 12.45 -9.61 -4.72
N LEU A 179 11.68 -10.11 -5.70
CA LEU A 179 10.25 -10.42 -5.51
C LEU A 179 9.98 -11.38 -4.33
N HIS A 180 10.86 -12.35 -4.06
CA HIS A 180 10.70 -13.26 -2.92
C HIS A 180 11.04 -12.63 -1.55
N GLY A 181 11.56 -11.39 -1.52
CA GLY A 181 11.82 -10.62 -0.30
C GLY A 181 12.89 -11.13 0.65
N LYS A 182 13.78 -12.00 0.17
CA LYS A 182 14.94 -12.50 0.93
C LYS A 182 16.21 -11.89 0.37
N GLY A 183 17.27 -11.90 1.19
CA GLY A 183 18.60 -11.49 0.75
C GLY A 183 18.74 -10.00 0.50
N VAL A 184 19.73 -9.66 -0.31
CA VAL A 184 20.32 -8.32 -0.42
C VAL A 184 19.43 -7.35 -1.19
N SER A 185 19.24 -6.16 -0.62
CA SER A 185 18.59 -5.03 -1.30
C SER A 185 19.63 -4.12 -1.96
N LEU A 186 19.42 -3.77 -3.23
CA LEU A 186 20.22 -2.76 -3.91
C LEU A 186 19.64 -1.37 -3.62
N LEU A 187 20.50 -0.46 -3.16
CA LEU A 187 20.17 0.93 -2.92
C LEU A 187 20.82 1.83 -3.97
N VAL A 188 20.02 2.73 -4.55
CA VAL A 188 20.52 3.88 -5.34
C VAL A 188 20.47 5.12 -4.46
N LEU A 189 21.63 5.76 -4.26
CA LEU A 189 21.84 6.86 -3.32
C LEU A 189 22.41 8.12 -4.02
N PRO A 190 22.13 9.33 -3.51
CA PRO A 190 22.80 10.56 -3.95
C PRO A 190 24.29 10.54 -3.60
N GLU A 191 25.17 10.74 -4.60
CA GLU A 191 26.61 10.90 -4.39
C GLU A 191 27.01 12.38 -4.46
N GLU A 192 26.66 13.07 -5.55
CA GLU A 192 27.05 14.45 -5.80
C GLU A 192 25.98 15.20 -6.60
N ASN A 193 25.49 16.33 -6.09
CA ASN A 193 24.46 17.20 -6.69
C ASN A 193 23.24 16.45 -7.27
N ALA A 194 22.89 15.28 -6.73
CA ALA A 194 21.84 14.43 -7.26
C ALA A 194 20.71 14.16 -6.24
N PRO A 195 20.05 15.20 -5.68
CA PRO A 195 18.87 14.98 -4.85
C PRO A 195 17.80 14.16 -5.61
N PHE A 196 17.04 13.34 -4.89
CA PHE A 196 15.87 12.65 -5.44
C PHE A 196 14.66 13.58 -5.38
N GLU A 197 14.54 14.49 -6.34
CA GLU A 197 13.50 15.53 -6.34
C GLU A 197 12.14 14.98 -6.79
N ALA A 198 12.13 14.17 -7.85
CA ALA A 198 10.93 13.55 -8.39
C ALA A 198 11.24 12.17 -8.98
N TYR A 199 10.19 11.39 -9.21
CA TYR A 199 10.27 10.05 -9.81
C TYR A 199 9.34 10.00 -11.01
N ASN A 200 9.90 9.82 -12.21
CA ASN A 200 9.15 9.98 -13.45
C ASN A 200 9.07 8.65 -14.24
N PRO A 201 7.88 8.24 -14.71
CA PRO A 201 7.77 7.09 -15.61
C PRO A 201 8.36 7.38 -17.00
N LEU A 202 9.12 6.43 -17.54
CA LEU A 202 9.72 6.49 -18.87
C LEU A 202 8.71 6.02 -19.94
N ASN A 203 7.64 6.79 -20.13
CA ASN A 203 6.55 6.45 -21.05
C ASN A 203 6.96 6.35 -22.53
N THR A 204 8.15 6.86 -22.88
CA THR A 204 8.71 6.78 -24.24
C THR A 204 9.52 5.52 -24.47
N ASP A 205 9.77 4.69 -23.45
CA ASP A 205 10.37 3.37 -23.63
C ASP A 205 9.40 2.46 -24.41
N PRO A 206 9.81 1.86 -25.54
CA PRO A 206 8.88 1.08 -26.35
C PRO A 206 8.54 -0.31 -25.79
N THR A 207 9.05 -0.73 -24.63
CA THR A 207 8.65 -2.02 -24.04
C THR A 207 7.17 -1.96 -23.63
N PRO A 208 6.32 -2.87 -24.16
CA PRO A 208 4.88 -2.84 -23.89
C PRO A 208 4.58 -2.99 -22.41
N ARG A 209 3.87 -2.00 -21.84
CA ARG A 209 3.37 -2.04 -20.47
C ARG A 209 2.08 -2.84 -20.36
N GLY A 210 1.87 -3.45 -19.21
CA GLY A 210 0.68 -4.25 -18.92
C GLY A 210 0.68 -4.76 -17.49
N ILE A 211 -0.16 -5.75 -17.22
CA ILE A 211 -0.31 -6.37 -15.89
C ILE A 211 1.02 -6.97 -15.39
N THR A 212 1.84 -7.49 -16.31
CA THR A 212 3.14 -8.13 -16.05
C THR A 212 4.34 -7.17 -16.15
N PHE A 213 4.12 -5.90 -16.51
CA PHE A 213 5.20 -4.93 -16.58
C PHE A 213 4.68 -3.50 -16.39
N GLU A 214 5.03 -2.90 -15.26
CA GLU A 214 4.64 -1.55 -14.89
C GLU A 214 5.22 -0.47 -15.81
N GLY A 215 6.42 -0.72 -16.35
CA GLY A 215 7.25 0.28 -17.01
C GLY A 215 8.52 0.59 -16.21
N PHE A 216 9.47 1.25 -16.88
CA PHE A 216 10.67 1.79 -16.24
C PHE A 216 10.45 3.23 -15.78
N HIS A 217 11.31 3.67 -14.88
CA HIS A 217 11.27 5.01 -14.32
C HIS A 217 12.67 5.61 -14.28
N GLU A 218 12.71 6.91 -14.04
CA GLU A 218 13.95 7.67 -13.88
C GLU A 218 13.99 8.45 -12.56
N TRP A 219 15.21 8.60 -12.06
CA TRP A 219 15.55 9.49 -10.97
C TRP A 219 15.63 10.92 -11.48
N MET A 220 14.78 11.81 -10.99
CA MET A 220 14.82 13.22 -11.38
C MET A 220 15.60 14.04 -10.36
N ILE A 221 16.69 14.65 -10.82
CA ILE A 221 17.49 15.63 -10.06
C ILE A 221 16.84 17.02 -10.12
N HIS A 222 16.34 17.38 -11.30
CA HIS A 222 15.64 18.64 -11.58
C HIS A 222 14.37 18.32 -12.36
N SER A 223 13.25 18.99 -12.05
CA SER A 223 11.95 18.72 -12.68
C SER A 223 11.17 19.94 -13.13
N LYS A 224 11.73 21.16 -13.03
CA LYS A 224 11.06 22.41 -13.41
C LYS A 224 10.49 22.39 -14.83
N ALA A 225 11.21 21.86 -15.82
CA ALA A 225 10.70 21.84 -17.19
C ALA A 225 9.45 20.96 -17.33
N HIS A 226 9.35 19.84 -16.62
CA HIS A 226 8.11 19.06 -16.61
C HIS A 226 6.98 19.77 -15.88
N ALA A 227 7.26 20.42 -14.74
CA ALA A 227 6.28 21.19 -14.00
C ALA A 227 5.69 22.35 -14.81
N GLU A 228 6.47 22.93 -15.73
CA GLU A 228 6.03 23.99 -16.64
C GLU A 228 5.31 23.44 -17.89
N THR A 229 5.48 22.16 -18.24
CA THR A 229 4.86 21.53 -19.42
C THR A 229 3.89 20.40 -19.04
N ASP A 230 4.39 19.17 -18.90
CA ASP A 230 3.58 17.94 -18.92
C ASP A 230 2.90 17.68 -17.56
N TRP A 231 3.40 18.32 -16.50
CA TRP A 231 2.84 18.24 -15.14
C TRP A 231 2.20 19.57 -14.72
N LYS A 232 1.92 20.45 -15.69
CA LYS A 232 1.36 21.77 -15.43
C LYS A 232 0.05 21.68 -14.66
N GLY A 233 -0.04 22.43 -13.56
CA GLY A 233 -1.21 22.45 -12.69
C GLY A 233 -1.23 21.37 -11.62
N VAL A 234 -0.26 20.45 -11.61
CA VAL A 234 -0.16 19.39 -10.60
C VAL A 234 0.84 19.78 -9.52
N GLU A 235 0.37 19.80 -8.27
CA GLU A 235 1.23 20.07 -7.11
C GLU A 235 2.16 18.89 -6.82
N GLN A 236 3.46 19.09 -7.06
CA GLN A 236 4.48 18.06 -6.93
C GLN A 236 4.87 17.76 -5.47
N TRP A 237 5.44 16.57 -5.26
CA TRP A 237 5.94 16.13 -3.95
C TRP A 237 7.01 17.07 -3.39
N ASN A 238 7.98 17.46 -4.22
CA ASN A 238 8.99 18.47 -3.90
C ASN A 238 8.81 19.71 -4.78
N THR A 239 9.37 20.84 -4.35
CA THR A 239 9.34 22.06 -5.17
C THR A 239 10.24 21.82 -6.39
N PRO A 240 9.72 21.93 -7.64
CA PRO A 240 10.52 21.70 -8.83
C PRO A 240 11.70 22.66 -8.94
N THR A 241 12.90 22.15 -9.23
CA THR A 241 14.10 22.98 -9.40
C THR A 241 14.71 22.87 -10.80
N SER A 242 15.63 23.79 -11.09
CA SER A 242 16.48 23.82 -12.27
C SER A 242 17.89 24.28 -11.90
N ARG A 243 18.84 24.13 -12.82
CA ARG A 243 20.20 24.66 -12.66
C ARG A 243 20.60 25.51 -13.86
N ILE A 244 21.13 26.71 -13.61
CA ILE A 244 21.75 27.54 -14.64
C ILE A 244 23.25 27.22 -14.70
N LEU A 245 23.76 26.87 -15.89
CA LEU A 245 25.18 26.77 -16.19
C LEU A 245 25.64 28.03 -16.93
N LYS A 246 26.54 28.80 -16.30
CA LYS A 246 27.16 29.97 -16.92
C LYS A 246 28.10 29.57 -18.06
N PRO A 247 28.51 30.51 -18.93
CA PRO A 247 29.55 30.26 -19.92
C PRO A 247 30.81 29.64 -19.30
N ASN A 248 31.28 28.54 -19.89
CA ASN A 248 32.41 27.71 -19.42
C ASN A 248 32.24 27.05 -18.05
N GLU A 249 31.04 27.08 -17.46
CA GLU A 249 30.77 26.37 -16.21
C GLU A 249 30.60 24.87 -16.46
N LYS A 250 31.11 24.07 -15.52
CA LYS A 250 30.90 22.62 -15.44
C LYS A 250 30.15 22.28 -14.16
N ALA A 251 29.19 21.37 -14.25
CA ALA A 251 28.55 20.74 -13.10
C ALA A 251 28.65 19.22 -13.17
N THR A 252 28.77 18.60 -12.00
CA THR A 252 28.90 17.15 -11.83
C THR A 252 27.69 16.64 -11.08
N PHE A 253 27.13 15.52 -11.54
CA PHE A 253 25.97 14.85 -10.96
C PHE A 253 26.30 13.36 -10.81
N ALA A 254 26.07 12.76 -9.64
CA ALA A 254 26.43 11.37 -9.42
C ALA A 254 25.47 10.61 -8.50
N LEU A 255 25.26 9.34 -8.84
CA LEU A 255 24.52 8.34 -8.06
C LEU A 255 25.45 7.21 -7.62
N ARG A 256 25.24 6.71 -6.40
CA ARG A 256 25.95 5.56 -5.80
C ARG A 256 25.02 4.35 -5.73
N PHE A 257 25.54 3.18 -6.08
CA PHE A 257 24.89 1.88 -5.96
C PHE A 257 25.54 1.12 -4.81
N ALA A 258 24.80 0.92 -3.72
CA ALA A 258 25.25 0.26 -2.49
C ALA A 258 24.34 -0.92 -2.16
N LEU A 259 24.85 -1.91 -1.44
CA LEU A 259 24.08 -3.09 -1.04
C LEU A 259 23.76 -3.08 0.46
N ALA A 260 22.47 -3.21 0.80
CA ALA A 260 22.02 -3.49 2.15
C ALA A 260 21.85 -5.01 2.33
N PRO A 261 22.33 -5.62 3.44
CA PRO A 261 22.29 -7.07 3.61
C PRO A 261 20.90 -7.69 3.50
N SER A 262 19.85 -6.97 3.91
CA SER A 262 18.45 -7.28 3.69
C SER A 262 17.57 -6.03 3.74
N ILE A 263 16.27 -6.22 3.46
CA ILE A 263 15.23 -5.18 3.59
C ILE A 263 15.24 -4.54 4.99
N ARG A 264 15.46 -5.32 6.06
CA ARG A 264 15.48 -4.82 7.44
C ARG A 264 16.72 -3.98 7.75
N GLU A 265 17.83 -4.20 7.04
CA GLU A 265 19.09 -3.46 7.26
C GLU A 265 19.28 -2.26 6.32
N ILE A 266 18.26 -1.87 5.53
CA ILE A 266 18.32 -0.68 4.67
C ILE A 266 18.66 0.57 5.49
N GLU A 267 17.96 0.82 6.60
CA GLU A 267 18.16 2.03 7.41
C GLU A 267 19.56 2.09 8.05
N GLN A 268 20.09 0.95 8.50
CA GLN A 268 21.46 0.85 8.99
C GLN A 268 22.48 1.17 7.87
N THR A 269 22.23 0.66 6.67
CA THR A 269 23.09 0.89 5.50
C THR A 269 23.07 2.38 5.09
N LEU A 270 21.92 3.06 5.19
CA LEU A 270 21.83 4.51 4.96
C LEU A 270 22.70 5.30 5.94
N VAL A 271 22.64 4.97 7.23
CA VAL A 271 23.49 5.60 8.25
C VAL A 271 24.97 5.37 7.97
N GLN A 272 25.36 4.15 7.61
CA GLN A 272 26.75 3.81 7.25
C GLN A 272 27.26 4.56 6.00
N ASN A 273 26.36 5.03 5.15
CA ASN A 273 26.65 5.83 3.96
C ASN A 273 26.48 7.34 4.18
N ASP A 274 26.48 7.79 5.44
CA ASP A 274 26.31 9.19 5.83
C ASP A 274 25.08 9.84 5.18
N ARG A 275 23.97 9.09 5.12
CA ARG A 275 22.67 9.60 4.65
C ARG A 275 21.82 10.02 5.83
N PRO A 276 21.08 11.16 5.73
CA PRO A 276 20.08 11.50 6.73
C PRO A 276 18.99 10.44 6.79
N LEU A 277 18.70 9.94 7.99
CA LEU A 277 17.64 8.95 8.22
C LEU A 277 16.51 9.61 9.01
N ALA A 278 15.27 9.42 8.55
CA ALA A 278 14.05 9.84 9.23
C ALA A 278 13.15 8.63 9.50
N VAL A 279 12.72 8.47 10.75
CA VAL A 279 11.80 7.41 11.18
C VAL A 279 10.55 8.04 11.77
N GLY A 280 9.39 7.76 11.17
CA GLY A 280 8.08 8.17 11.68
C GLY A 280 7.46 7.10 12.59
N ALA A 281 6.78 7.53 13.64
CA ALA A 281 5.97 6.67 14.51
C ALA A 281 4.64 7.37 14.84
N PRO A 282 3.47 6.82 14.46
CA PRO A 282 3.30 5.52 13.81
C PRO A 282 3.70 5.46 12.33
N GLY A 283 3.81 6.61 11.66
CA GLY A 283 4.12 6.68 10.24
C GLY A 283 3.91 8.10 9.72
N PHE A 284 3.44 8.22 8.49
CA PHE A 284 3.33 9.51 7.79
C PHE A 284 1.88 9.91 7.45
N VAL A 285 0.89 9.14 7.89
CA VAL A 285 -0.52 9.57 7.94
C VAL A 285 -0.80 10.05 9.36
N VAL A 286 -1.26 11.31 9.51
CA VAL A 286 -1.39 11.99 10.80
C VAL A 286 -2.84 12.42 11.01
N PRO A 287 -3.61 11.71 11.85
CA PRO A 287 -4.91 12.18 12.29
C PRO A 287 -4.82 13.47 13.10
N LEU A 288 -5.77 14.39 12.93
CA LEU A 288 -5.80 15.69 13.63
C LEU A 288 -5.75 15.57 15.16
N ASN A 289 -6.30 14.49 15.72
CA ASN A 289 -6.33 14.21 17.15
C ASN A 289 -5.20 13.29 17.64
N ASN A 290 -4.33 12.79 16.76
CA ASN A 290 -3.26 11.86 17.13
C ASN A 290 -1.91 12.30 16.52
N PRO A 291 -1.14 13.15 17.24
CA PRO A 291 0.16 13.60 16.78
C PRO A 291 1.15 12.45 16.61
N ALA A 292 1.89 12.44 15.50
CA ALA A 292 2.98 11.51 15.28
C ALA A 292 4.27 11.97 15.96
N LYS A 293 5.26 11.08 16.03
CA LYS A 293 6.65 11.36 16.37
C LYS A 293 7.53 11.20 15.13
N LEU A 294 8.56 12.02 15.03
CA LEU A 294 9.60 11.96 14.01
C LEU A 294 10.96 11.88 14.69
N PHE A 295 11.75 10.88 14.34
CA PHE A 295 13.12 10.69 14.81
C PHE A 295 14.07 10.86 13.64
N VAL A 296 15.04 11.76 13.78
CA VAL A 296 16.04 12.04 12.74
C VAL A 296 17.43 11.69 13.25
N GLN A 297 18.17 10.90 12.47
CA GLN A 297 19.57 10.60 12.73
C GLN A 297 20.41 11.10 11.56
N TYR A 298 21.32 12.03 11.85
CA TYR A 298 22.32 12.48 10.90
C TYR A 298 23.53 13.10 11.61
N GLY A 299 24.70 13.04 10.97
CA GLY A 299 25.94 13.59 11.52
C GLY A 299 25.95 15.13 11.60
N SER A 300 25.23 15.79 10.68
CA SER A 300 25.09 17.25 10.66
C SER A 300 23.83 17.70 11.38
N ALA A 301 23.93 18.79 12.15
CA ALA A 301 22.80 19.35 12.88
C ALA A 301 21.71 19.91 11.94
N ILE A 302 20.45 19.81 12.35
CA ILE A 302 19.33 20.46 11.65
C ILE A 302 19.40 21.97 11.92
N LYS A 303 19.55 22.75 10.85
CA LYS A 303 19.59 24.22 10.86
C LYS A 303 18.19 24.84 10.74
N ASN A 304 17.33 24.26 9.90
CA ASN A 304 15.98 24.76 9.67
C ASN A 304 14.97 23.64 9.46
N ILE A 305 13.70 23.89 9.81
CA ILE A 305 12.56 23.01 9.58
C ILE A 305 11.44 23.85 8.95
N ASP A 306 11.11 23.58 7.69
CA ASP A 306 10.02 24.23 6.98
C ASP A 306 8.84 23.29 6.78
N VAL A 307 7.62 23.84 6.76
CA VAL A 307 6.38 23.10 6.51
C VAL A 307 5.64 23.73 5.33
N TYR A 308 5.25 22.90 4.37
CA TYR A 308 4.39 23.27 3.24
C TYR A 308 3.20 22.31 3.12
N PRO A 309 1.96 22.78 2.87
CA PRO A 309 1.53 24.17 2.94
C PRO A 309 1.82 24.77 4.32
N LYS A 310 2.03 26.08 4.37
CA LYS A 310 2.33 26.77 5.63
C LYS A 310 1.23 26.46 6.66
N ASN A 311 1.63 26.17 7.89
CA ASN A 311 0.78 25.80 9.02
C ASN A 311 0.02 24.46 8.88
N ALA A 312 0.23 23.65 7.84
CA ALA A 312 -0.43 22.34 7.74
C ALA A 312 -0.04 21.38 8.87
N LEU A 313 1.21 21.50 9.34
CA LEU A 313 1.77 20.76 10.47
C LEU A 313 2.41 21.71 11.49
N THR A 314 2.41 21.32 12.75
CA THR A 314 3.24 21.92 13.80
C THR A 314 4.31 20.90 14.21
N ILE A 315 5.57 21.31 14.11
CA ILE A 315 6.73 20.50 14.50
C ILE A 315 7.30 21.06 15.79
N THR A 316 7.32 20.26 16.85
CA THR A 316 7.90 20.66 18.14
C THR A 316 9.01 19.70 18.53
N LYS A 317 10.13 20.22 19.03
CA LYS A 317 11.24 19.38 19.46
C LYS A 317 10.82 18.57 20.69
N ASN A 318 11.09 17.27 20.67
CA ASN A 318 10.85 16.35 21.77
C ASN A 318 12.18 15.74 22.25
N LYS A 319 12.23 15.24 23.48
CA LYS A 319 13.41 14.54 24.00
C LYS A 319 13.54 13.19 23.32
N SER A 320 14.72 12.89 22.77
CA SER A 320 15.12 11.53 22.44
C SER A 320 15.69 10.83 23.68
N ALA A 321 15.49 9.53 23.80
CA ALA A 321 15.91 8.74 24.96
C ALA A 321 17.45 8.61 25.09
N ASN A 322 18.21 8.68 23.99
CA ASN A 322 19.64 8.33 23.99
C ASN A 322 20.58 9.34 23.31
N GLY A 323 20.09 10.52 22.90
CA GLY A 323 20.91 11.61 22.32
C GLY A 323 21.45 11.36 20.90
N LYS A 324 21.36 10.13 20.39
CA LYS A 324 21.71 9.74 19.01
C LYS A 324 20.71 10.28 17.98
N TRP A 325 19.47 10.48 18.40
CA TRP A 325 18.36 10.92 17.55
C TRP A 325 17.90 12.32 17.93
N SER A 326 17.56 13.13 16.92
CA SER A 326 16.76 14.35 17.11
C SER A 326 15.28 13.97 17.05
N GLY A 327 14.59 14.06 18.19
CA GLY A 327 13.17 13.74 18.31
C GLY A 327 12.29 14.97 18.10
N TYR A 328 11.16 14.77 17.42
CA TYR A 328 10.13 15.77 17.19
C TYR A 328 8.74 15.17 17.34
N GLN A 329 7.79 15.99 17.78
CA GLN A 329 6.36 15.71 17.66
C GLN A 329 5.82 16.44 16.44
N VAL A 330 5.00 15.74 15.65
CA VAL A 330 4.37 16.20 14.41
C VAL A 330 2.87 16.22 14.61
N LYS A 331 2.29 17.41 14.77
CA LYS A 331 0.85 17.58 14.92
C LYS A 331 0.23 18.04 13.60
N GLY A 332 -0.81 17.36 13.16
CA GLY A 332 -1.66 17.80 12.05
C GLY A 332 -2.53 19.00 12.44
N ASN A 333 -2.61 20.02 11.59
CA ASN A 333 -3.46 21.19 11.81
C ASN A 333 -4.51 21.37 10.73
N ARG A 334 -4.22 20.93 9.49
CA ARG A 334 -5.10 21.08 8.34
C ARG A 334 -5.08 19.81 7.52
N TRP A 335 -6.27 19.32 7.15
CA TRP A 335 -6.46 18.19 6.24
C TRP A 335 -5.68 18.38 4.92
N GLY A 336 -5.11 17.30 4.40
CA GLY A 336 -4.45 17.27 3.09
C GLY A 336 -2.98 16.85 3.14
N ARG A 337 -2.33 16.89 1.98
CA ARG A 337 -0.90 16.59 1.88
C ARG A 337 -0.08 17.70 2.53
N ALA A 338 1.00 17.32 3.21
CA ALA A 338 1.97 18.23 3.78
C ALA A 338 3.39 17.70 3.59
N ARG A 339 4.37 18.60 3.57
CA ARG A 339 5.79 18.30 3.46
C ARG A 339 6.53 19.02 4.57
N VAL A 340 7.38 18.29 5.28
CA VAL A 340 8.41 18.84 6.15
C VAL A 340 9.73 18.84 5.38
N THR A 341 10.44 19.97 5.38
CA THR A 341 11.78 20.09 4.78
C THR A 341 12.78 20.40 5.88
N LEU A 342 13.70 19.48 6.13
CA LEU A 342 14.83 19.64 7.05
C LEU A 342 16.01 20.16 6.25
N THR A 343 16.58 21.29 6.65
CA THR A 343 17.85 21.78 6.10
C THR A 343 18.94 21.57 7.14
N TYR A 344 20.00 20.87 6.77
CA TYR A 344 21.13 20.55 7.63
C TYR A 344 22.23 21.62 7.56
N ALA A 345 23.10 21.66 8.56
CA ALA A 345 24.19 22.64 8.66
C ALA A 345 25.22 22.53 7.53
N ASP A 346 25.35 21.35 6.92
CA ASP A 346 26.20 21.10 5.74
C ASP A 346 25.52 21.45 4.40
N GLY A 347 24.30 21.98 4.44
CA GLY A 347 23.54 22.43 3.28
C GLY A 347 22.64 21.38 2.65
N LYS A 348 22.70 20.10 3.07
CA LYS A 348 21.79 19.07 2.58
C LYS A 348 20.35 19.32 2.99
N GLN A 349 19.42 18.88 2.16
CA GLN A 349 17.99 18.94 2.40
C GLN A 349 17.38 17.53 2.44
N GLN A 350 16.47 17.32 3.39
CA GLN A 350 15.64 16.13 3.46
C GLN A 350 14.17 16.54 3.47
N THR A 351 13.37 15.95 2.60
CA THR A 351 11.92 16.13 2.61
C THR A 351 11.20 14.89 3.14
N ILE A 352 10.16 15.11 3.93
CA ILE A 352 9.33 14.07 4.53
C ILE A 352 7.88 14.42 4.20
N HIS A 353 7.16 13.50 3.56
CA HIS A 353 5.82 13.76 3.03
C HIS A 353 4.77 13.11 3.92
N TYR A 354 3.88 13.93 4.47
CA TYR A 354 2.78 13.54 5.34
C TYR A 354 1.43 13.70 4.63
N LYS A 355 0.43 12.95 5.12
CA LYS A 355 -0.99 13.18 4.84
C LYS A 355 -1.69 13.44 6.17
N VAL A 356 -2.28 14.62 6.33
CA VAL A 356 -3.12 14.93 7.48
C VAL A 356 -4.54 14.51 7.16
N ILE A 357 -5.13 13.72 8.06
CA ILE A 357 -6.52 13.30 8.00
C ILE A 357 -7.28 13.78 9.25
N LYS A 358 -8.61 13.82 9.21
CA LYS A 358 -9.51 13.95 10.37
C LYS A 358 -9.21 12.81 11.36
N SER A 359 -9.82 12.83 12.54
CA SER A 359 -9.69 11.66 13.41
C SER A 359 -10.15 10.40 12.66
N GLU A 360 -9.54 9.25 12.93
CA GLU A 360 -9.92 8.01 12.23
C GLU A 360 -11.43 7.75 12.33
N ARG A 361 -12.02 8.06 13.49
CA ARG A 361 -13.45 7.96 13.74
C ARG A 361 -14.28 8.90 12.86
N ASP A 362 -13.86 10.14 12.69
CA ASP A 362 -14.57 11.10 11.84
C ASP A 362 -14.47 10.71 10.36
N VAL A 363 -13.31 10.22 9.89
CA VAL A 363 -13.17 9.70 8.52
C VAL A 363 -14.15 8.55 8.27
N VAL A 364 -14.25 7.61 9.21
CA VAL A 364 -15.18 6.48 9.12
C VAL A 364 -16.65 6.92 9.18
N ASN A 365 -16.96 8.00 9.90
CA ASN A 365 -18.30 8.59 9.91
C ASN A 365 -18.65 9.27 8.59
N ASP A 366 -17.75 10.09 8.07
CA ASP A 366 -17.93 10.77 6.80
C ASP A 366 -18.10 9.73 5.68
N LEU A 367 -17.30 8.67 5.69
CA LEU A 367 -17.44 7.51 4.78
C LEU A 367 -18.83 6.87 4.87
N GLY A 368 -19.28 6.50 6.06
CA GLY A 368 -20.60 5.88 6.24
C GLY A 368 -21.74 6.79 5.77
N ASN A 369 -21.64 8.08 6.05
CA ASN A 369 -22.60 9.08 5.59
C ASN A 369 -22.57 9.21 4.06
N PHE A 370 -21.39 9.30 3.42
CA PHE A 370 -21.28 9.41 1.98
C PHE A 370 -21.88 8.18 1.27
N LEU A 371 -21.52 6.98 1.73
CA LEU A 371 -22.01 5.71 1.20
C LEU A 371 -23.54 5.61 1.28
N THR A 372 -24.11 6.03 2.41
CA THR A 372 -25.56 5.92 2.64
C THR A 372 -26.36 7.13 2.21
N THR A 373 -25.75 8.17 1.63
CA THR A 373 -26.46 9.36 1.12
C THR A 373 -26.18 9.65 -0.34
N LYS A 374 -24.90 9.74 -0.74
CA LYS A 374 -24.48 10.03 -2.11
C LYS A 374 -24.47 8.78 -2.98
N GLN A 375 -24.09 7.64 -2.41
CA GLN A 375 -24.03 6.36 -3.10
C GLN A 375 -25.28 5.50 -2.93
N TRP A 376 -26.19 5.88 -2.03
CA TRP A 376 -27.47 5.18 -1.84
C TRP A 376 -28.37 5.30 -3.08
N TYR A 377 -28.52 4.20 -3.80
CA TYR A 377 -29.29 4.11 -5.03
C TYR A 377 -30.68 3.53 -4.73
N GLU A 378 -31.71 4.26 -5.15
CA GLU A 378 -33.09 3.83 -5.02
C GLU A 378 -33.85 4.22 -6.30
N ASN A 379 -34.24 3.20 -7.06
CA ASN A 379 -34.98 3.34 -8.29
C ASN A 379 -35.92 2.14 -8.43
N PRO A 380 -37.24 2.31 -8.20
CA PRO A 380 -38.20 1.21 -8.28
C PRO A 380 -38.35 0.64 -9.69
N ASN A 381 -37.85 1.34 -10.71
CA ASN A 381 -37.90 0.92 -12.11
C ASN A 381 -36.55 0.37 -12.61
N ASP A 382 -35.59 0.11 -11.72
CA ASP A 382 -34.30 -0.48 -12.11
C ASP A 382 -34.52 -1.90 -12.68
N PRO A 383 -34.25 -2.14 -13.98
CA PRO A 383 -34.56 -3.43 -14.59
C PRO A 383 -33.58 -4.54 -14.17
N PHE A 384 -32.52 -4.20 -13.43
CA PHE A 384 -31.48 -5.10 -12.97
C PHE A 384 -31.63 -5.52 -11.49
N HIS A 385 -32.70 -5.10 -10.83
CA HIS A 385 -32.98 -5.42 -9.42
C HIS A 385 -31.87 -4.99 -8.44
N ARG A 386 -31.22 -3.85 -8.73
CA ARG A 386 -30.17 -3.25 -7.89
C ARG A 386 -30.71 -2.28 -6.85
N SER A 387 -32.02 -2.06 -6.78
CA SER A 387 -32.63 -1.13 -5.83
C SER A 387 -33.29 -1.87 -4.66
N PRO A 388 -33.11 -1.42 -3.41
CA PRO A 388 -32.19 -0.37 -2.96
C PRO A 388 -30.75 -0.88 -2.78
N SER A 389 -29.74 -0.07 -3.07
CA SER A 389 -28.33 -0.45 -2.88
C SER A 389 -27.39 0.71 -2.63
N ILE A 390 -26.11 0.41 -2.53
CA ILE A 390 -25.01 1.37 -2.44
C ILE A 390 -24.12 1.09 -3.65
N ILE A 391 -24.27 1.90 -4.69
CA ILE A 391 -23.62 1.70 -5.99
C ILE A 391 -22.37 2.57 -6.12
N THR A 392 -21.46 2.15 -7.01
CA THR A 392 -20.27 2.90 -7.43
C THR A 392 -20.58 4.36 -7.75
N TYR A 393 -19.65 5.25 -7.39
CA TYR A 393 -19.79 6.69 -7.58
C TYR A 393 -18.61 7.27 -8.33
N ASP A 394 -18.90 8.19 -9.25
CA ASP A 394 -17.92 9.01 -9.96
C ASP A 394 -17.91 10.40 -9.32
N ASP A 395 -16.84 10.68 -8.55
CA ASP A 395 -16.70 11.90 -7.77
C ASP A 395 -16.29 13.10 -8.63
N GLU A 396 -15.68 12.89 -9.80
CA GLU A 396 -15.30 14.02 -10.66
C GLU A 396 -16.53 14.68 -11.33
N VAL A 397 -17.61 13.92 -11.52
CA VAL A 397 -18.89 14.42 -12.07
C VAL A 397 -20.04 14.33 -11.07
N HIS A 398 -19.72 13.96 -9.82
CA HIS A 398 -20.63 13.85 -8.68
C HIS A 398 -21.92 13.06 -8.96
N ARG A 399 -21.81 11.85 -9.51
CA ARG A 399 -22.98 11.00 -9.81
C ARG A 399 -22.74 9.52 -9.51
N GLN A 400 -23.85 8.84 -9.23
CA GLN A 400 -23.89 7.36 -9.19
C GLN A 400 -23.65 6.79 -10.59
N VAL A 401 -22.89 5.71 -10.66
CA VAL A 401 -22.59 4.98 -11.90
C VAL A 401 -23.64 3.89 -12.08
N THR A 402 -24.70 4.20 -12.82
CA THR A 402 -25.84 3.29 -13.07
C THR A 402 -25.67 2.42 -14.32
N GLU A 403 -24.73 2.77 -15.19
CA GLU A 403 -24.32 2.03 -16.38
C GLU A 403 -22.84 2.32 -16.68
N GLU A 404 -22.10 1.33 -17.18
CA GLU A 404 -20.69 1.44 -17.58
C GLU A 404 -20.33 0.30 -18.55
N GLN A 405 -19.30 0.49 -19.39
CA GLN A 405 -18.85 -0.51 -20.37
C GLN A 405 -18.30 -1.81 -19.74
N ARG A 406 -17.91 -1.78 -18.47
CA ARG A 406 -17.50 -2.91 -17.63
C ARG A 406 -18.67 -3.27 -16.74
N ALA A 407 -19.25 -4.44 -16.99
CA ALA A 407 -20.53 -4.82 -16.39
C ALA A 407 -20.53 -4.76 -14.86
N TRP A 408 -19.39 -5.06 -14.23
CA TRP A 408 -19.27 -5.13 -12.79
C TRP A 408 -19.38 -3.78 -12.06
N TYR A 409 -18.98 -2.65 -12.68
CA TYR A 409 -19.00 -1.33 -12.02
C TYR A 409 -20.38 -0.93 -11.52
N ALA A 410 -21.36 -1.12 -12.39
CA ALA A 410 -22.76 -0.84 -12.10
C ALA A 410 -23.49 -2.10 -11.56
N GLY A 411 -22.76 -3.19 -11.34
CA GLY A 411 -23.30 -4.53 -11.13
C GLY A 411 -23.48 -4.97 -9.69
N LEU A 412 -22.97 -4.21 -8.71
CA LEU A 412 -22.99 -4.53 -7.27
C LEU A 412 -22.28 -5.84 -6.89
N SER A 413 -21.49 -6.43 -7.78
CA SER A 413 -20.68 -7.62 -7.51
C SER A 413 -19.38 -7.48 -8.29
N ASP A 414 -18.45 -8.43 -8.12
CA ASP A 414 -17.02 -8.23 -8.43
C ASP A 414 -16.39 -7.18 -7.50
N GLU A 415 -15.07 -7.14 -7.34
CA GLU A 415 -14.46 -6.26 -6.34
C GLU A 415 -14.79 -4.78 -6.54
N ALA A 416 -14.78 -4.31 -7.78
CA ALA A 416 -15.06 -2.91 -8.11
C ALA A 416 -16.56 -2.56 -8.09
N GLY A 417 -17.46 -3.54 -8.21
CA GLY A 417 -18.89 -3.33 -8.00
C GLY A 417 -19.30 -3.47 -6.53
N ALA A 418 -18.59 -4.33 -5.79
CA ALA A 418 -18.84 -4.60 -4.38
C ALA A 418 -18.24 -3.55 -3.45
N GLY A 419 -17.21 -2.84 -3.88
CA GLY A 419 -16.42 -1.93 -3.05
C GLY A 419 -17.25 -0.96 -2.20
N SER A 420 -18.30 -0.38 -2.78
CA SER A 420 -19.14 0.61 -2.09
C SER A 420 -19.97 -0.01 -0.97
N TRP A 421 -20.73 -1.07 -1.24
CA TRP A 421 -21.58 -1.68 -0.21
C TRP A 421 -20.78 -2.51 0.79
N LEU A 422 -19.65 -3.09 0.40
CA LEU A 422 -18.77 -3.81 1.32
C LEU A 422 -18.18 -2.84 2.36
N ALA A 423 -17.71 -1.67 1.94
CA ALA A 423 -17.26 -0.63 2.87
C ALA A 423 -18.38 -0.23 3.86
N ALA A 424 -19.61 -0.06 3.36
CA ALA A 424 -20.75 0.33 4.19
C ALA A 424 -21.11 -0.74 5.23
N MET A 425 -21.03 -2.03 4.85
CA MET A 425 -21.22 -3.17 5.74
C MET A 425 -20.13 -3.23 6.80
N MET A 426 -18.86 -3.29 6.38
CA MET A 426 -17.72 -3.43 7.28
C MET A 426 -17.59 -2.25 8.25
N LYS A 427 -18.06 -1.06 7.86
CA LYS A 427 -18.10 0.09 8.75
C LYS A 427 -18.93 -0.17 10.01
N GLN A 428 -19.97 -1.01 9.94
CA GLN A 428 -20.86 -1.24 11.07
C GLN A 428 -20.26 -2.12 12.17
N VAL A 429 -19.21 -2.92 11.89
CA VAL A 429 -18.46 -3.62 12.96
C VAL A 429 -17.40 -2.74 13.61
N VAL A 430 -17.05 -1.61 12.99
CA VAL A 430 -16.13 -0.61 13.53
C VAL A 430 -16.91 0.44 14.33
N GLN A 431 -17.91 1.06 13.70
CA GLN A 431 -18.72 2.09 14.31
C GLN A 431 -20.19 1.98 13.84
N PRO A 432 -21.02 1.18 14.55
CA PRO A 432 -22.42 1.02 14.23
C PRO A 432 -23.17 2.37 14.20
N ASN A 433 -24.04 2.56 13.20
CA ASN A 433 -24.95 3.70 13.12
C ASN A 433 -26.36 3.22 12.76
N ALA A 434 -27.35 3.58 13.58
CA ALA A 434 -28.73 3.09 13.44
C ALA A 434 -29.39 3.50 12.10
N ASP A 435 -29.16 4.72 11.61
CA ASP A 435 -29.78 5.22 10.38
C ASP A 435 -29.16 4.56 9.15
N GLU A 436 -27.84 4.36 9.16
CA GLU A 436 -27.12 3.62 8.14
C GLU A 436 -27.54 2.14 8.13
N ILE A 437 -27.60 1.51 9.30
CA ILE A 437 -28.03 0.11 9.45
C ILE A 437 -29.46 -0.06 8.95
N ALA A 438 -30.38 0.87 9.21
CA ALA A 438 -31.74 0.80 8.68
C ALA A 438 -31.79 0.66 7.15
N LYS A 439 -30.88 1.36 6.44
CA LYS A 439 -30.70 1.21 4.99
C LYS A 439 -30.05 -0.13 4.62
N LEU A 440 -28.99 -0.53 5.32
CA LEU A 440 -28.30 -1.80 5.04
C LEU A 440 -29.21 -3.02 5.23
N LYS A 441 -30.16 -2.98 6.18
CA LYS A 441 -31.16 -4.02 6.36
C LYS A 441 -32.05 -4.19 5.13
N ARG A 442 -32.45 -3.09 4.49
CA ARG A 442 -33.17 -3.13 3.22
C ARG A 442 -32.31 -3.72 2.11
N PHE A 443 -31.08 -3.25 1.95
CA PHE A 443 -30.16 -3.81 0.96
C PHE A 443 -29.94 -5.32 1.16
N MET A 444 -29.74 -5.80 2.39
CA MET A 444 -29.60 -7.24 2.69
C MET A 444 -30.80 -8.05 2.22
N ASN A 445 -32.01 -7.58 2.56
CA ASN A 445 -33.24 -8.33 2.34
C ASN A 445 -33.81 -8.22 0.92
N GLU A 446 -33.66 -7.05 0.29
CA GLU A 446 -34.29 -6.71 -0.99
C GLU A 446 -33.32 -6.89 -2.18
N THR A 447 -32.00 -6.85 -1.95
CA THR A 447 -31.00 -6.86 -3.05
C THR A 447 -29.91 -7.92 -2.89
N LEU A 448 -29.23 -8.00 -1.74
CA LEU A 448 -28.12 -8.94 -1.57
C LEU A 448 -28.61 -10.39 -1.53
N TYR A 449 -29.47 -10.75 -0.56
CA TYR A 449 -29.91 -12.14 -0.38
C TYR A 449 -31.18 -12.43 -1.19
N GLY A 450 -30.98 -12.68 -2.48
CA GLY A 450 -32.03 -12.96 -3.45
C GLY A 450 -31.62 -12.63 -4.87
N ASN A 451 -30.83 -11.56 -5.06
CA ASN A 451 -30.34 -11.13 -6.36
C ASN A 451 -28.82 -11.32 -6.49
N ILE A 452 -28.00 -10.66 -5.64
CA ILE A 452 -26.53 -10.83 -5.68
C ILE A 452 -26.16 -12.27 -5.29
N GLN A 453 -26.78 -12.79 -4.24
CA GLN A 453 -26.66 -14.17 -3.80
C GLN A 453 -27.99 -14.88 -3.96
N HIS A 454 -27.99 -16.07 -4.57
CA HIS A 454 -29.21 -16.86 -4.70
C HIS A 454 -29.68 -17.40 -3.35
N LYS A 455 -30.97 -17.22 -3.02
CA LYS A 455 -31.56 -17.66 -1.75
C LYS A 455 -32.19 -19.06 -1.75
N SER A 456 -32.35 -19.69 -2.92
CA SER A 456 -33.03 -20.99 -3.07
C SER A 456 -32.69 -21.68 -4.39
N GLY A 457 -32.99 -22.98 -4.49
CA GLY A 457 -32.80 -23.80 -5.69
C GLY A 457 -31.37 -24.34 -5.82
N GLU A 458 -31.04 -24.95 -6.96
CA GLU A 458 -29.74 -25.63 -7.17
C GLU A 458 -28.52 -24.69 -7.00
N LYS A 459 -28.72 -23.40 -7.29
CA LYS A 459 -27.70 -22.35 -7.15
C LYS A 459 -27.70 -21.64 -5.79
N GLN A 460 -28.49 -22.08 -4.81
CA GLN A 460 -28.57 -21.43 -3.48
C GLN A 460 -27.17 -21.16 -2.90
N TYR A 461 -26.98 -19.98 -2.30
CA TYR A 461 -25.72 -19.42 -1.80
C TYR A 461 -24.67 -19.04 -2.85
N GLY A 462 -24.87 -19.40 -4.12
CA GLY A 462 -24.04 -18.94 -5.22
C GLY A 462 -24.13 -17.43 -5.42
N VAL A 463 -22.99 -16.79 -5.67
CA VAL A 463 -22.85 -15.34 -5.83
C VAL A 463 -22.61 -15.01 -7.30
N VAL A 464 -23.44 -14.17 -7.90
CA VAL A 464 -23.34 -13.81 -9.32
C VAL A 464 -22.15 -12.88 -9.58
N LYS A 465 -21.65 -12.83 -10.83
CA LYS A 465 -20.59 -11.91 -11.24
C LYS A 465 -21.04 -10.45 -11.33
N SER A 466 -22.30 -10.21 -11.70
CA SER A 466 -22.85 -8.86 -11.82
C SER A 466 -24.38 -8.93 -11.90
N LEU A 467 -25.08 -7.94 -11.34
CA LEU A 467 -26.50 -7.71 -11.62
C LEU A 467 -26.74 -6.92 -12.91
N PHE A 468 -25.78 -6.09 -13.31
CA PHE A 468 -25.83 -5.34 -14.58
C PHE A 468 -25.20 -6.16 -15.71
N TYR A 469 -25.82 -6.12 -16.88
CA TYR A 469 -25.40 -6.86 -18.08
C TYR A 469 -25.83 -6.10 -19.33
N TYR A 470 -25.29 -6.48 -20.50
CA TYR A 470 -25.62 -5.90 -21.80
C TYR A 470 -26.29 -6.94 -22.71
N GLU A 471 -27.61 -6.81 -22.87
CA GLU A 471 -28.44 -7.60 -23.80
C GLU A 471 -29.51 -6.69 -24.46
N PRO A 472 -29.13 -5.84 -25.43
CA PRO A 472 -30.02 -4.82 -26.00
C PRO A 472 -31.29 -5.39 -26.62
N ASP A 473 -31.22 -6.59 -27.20
CA ASP A 473 -32.36 -7.24 -27.87
C ASP A 473 -33.41 -7.79 -26.89
N SER A 474 -33.02 -8.03 -25.62
CA SER A 474 -33.88 -8.62 -24.59
C SER A 474 -34.36 -7.61 -23.54
N MET A 475 -33.83 -6.38 -23.57
CA MET A 475 -34.13 -5.33 -22.60
C MET A 475 -35.05 -4.25 -23.19
N PRO A 476 -35.81 -3.52 -22.36
CA PRO A 476 -36.63 -2.42 -22.82
C PRO A 476 -35.83 -1.37 -23.62
N ALA A 477 -36.43 -0.82 -24.67
CA ALA A 477 -35.82 0.27 -25.44
C ALA A 477 -35.45 1.45 -24.51
N GLY A 478 -34.24 2.00 -24.67
CA GLY A 478 -33.72 3.07 -23.82
C GLY A 478 -33.04 2.62 -22.53
N THR A 479 -32.83 1.30 -22.32
CA THR A 479 -32.09 0.78 -21.15
C THR A 479 -30.61 1.17 -21.16
N TYR A 480 -29.98 1.21 -22.35
CA TYR A 480 -28.55 1.46 -22.50
C TYR A 480 -28.32 2.78 -23.24
N SER A 481 -27.38 3.58 -22.75
CA SER A 481 -26.96 4.81 -23.42
C SER A 481 -26.09 4.55 -24.65
N ASP A 482 -26.44 5.18 -25.77
CA ASP A 482 -25.66 5.15 -27.02
C ASP A 482 -24.28 5.83 -26.89
N SER A 483 -24.02 6.55 -25.79
CA SER A 483 -22.72 7.19 -25.52
C SER A 483 -21.67 6.24 -24.93
N ILE A 484 -22.05 5.03 -24.52
CA ILE A 484 -21.17 4.03 -23.92
C ILE A 484 -20.81 2.96 -24.94
N ASN A 485 -19.52 2.60 -25.01
CA ASN A 485 -19.06 1.54 -25.90
C ASN A 485 -19.25 0.15 -25.30
N TYR A 486 -20.36 -0.50 -25.64
CA TYR A 486 -20.66 -1.87 -25.22
C TYR A 486 -20.10 -2.97 -26.15
N THR A 487 -19.22 -2.63 -27.11
CA THR A 487 -18.61 -3.63 -28.01
C THR A 487 -17.39 -4.35 -27.41
N LEU A 488 -16.98 -3.96 -26.21
CA LEU A 488 -15.84 -4.51 -25.50
C LEU A 488 -16.20 -5.83 -24.81
N TRP A 489 -15.20 -6.69 -24.60
CA TRP A 489 -15.37 -7.98 -23.90
C TRP A 489 -15.91 -7.83 -22.46
N SER A 490 -15.73 -6.65 -21.85
CA SER A 490 -16.18 -6.32 -20.50
C SER A 490 -17.68 -6.04 -20.39
N ALA A 491 -18.36 -5.87 -21.53
CA ALA A 491 -19.82 -5.74 -21.60
C ALA A 491 -20.44 -7.15 -21.62
N TRP A 492 -20.64 -7.72 -20.43
CA TRP A 492 -21.09 -9.10 -20.29
C TRP A 492 -22.57 -9.28 -20.64
N PRO A 493 -22.94 -10.33 -21.39
CA PRO A 493 -24.34 -10.75 -21.52
C PRO A 493 -24.86 -11.33 -20.19
N LYS A 494 -26.18 -11.49 -20.05
CA LYS A 494 -26.81 -11.95 -18.81
C LYS A 494 -26.26 -13.29 -18.35
N LYS A 495 -26.03 -14.21 -19.29
CA LYS A 495 -25.45 -15.53 -18.99
C LYS A 495 -24.10 -15.41 -18.25
N GLU A 496 -23.26 -14.46 -18.64
CA GLU A 496 -21.95 -14.27 -18.02
C GLU A 496 -22.05 -13.49 -16.71
N ALA A 497 -22.96 -12.51 -16.64
CA ALA A 497 -23.24 -11.77 -15.41
C ALA A 497 -23.82 -12.67 -14.29
N ASP A 498 -24.72 -13.60 -14.64
CA ASP A 498 -25.35 -14.59 -13.73
C ASP A 498 -24.42 -15.78 -13.37
N ASN A 499 -23.19 -15.81 -13.89
CA ASN A 499 -22.24 -16.88 -13.60
C ASN A 499 -21.84 -16.81 -12.11
N ILE A 500 -21.83 -17.96 -11.42
CA ILE A 500 -21.47 -18.07 -10.00
C ILE A 500 -20.08 -18.66 -9.76
N GLY A 501 -19.32 -18.89 -10.83
CA GLY A 501 -18.03 -19.59 -10.81
C GLY A 501 -16.83 -18.74 -10.43
N ARG A 502 -17.01 -17.46 -10.05
CA ARG A 502 -15.93 -16.58 -9.58
C ARG A 502 -15.88 -16.57 -8.05
N SER A 503 -14.96 -17.34 -7.46
CA SER A 503 -14.84 -17.47 -6.01
C SER A 503 -14.50 -16.15 -5.30
N TYR A 504 -13.82 -15.22 -5.98
CA TYR A 504 -13.46 -13.90 -5.42
C TYR A 504 -14.65 -13.05 -4.97
N ASN A 505 -15.87 -13.36 -5.44
CA ASN A 505 -17.07 -12.62 -5.06
C ASN A 505 -17.68 -13.08 -3.72
N TYR A 506 -17.35 -14.29 -3.27
CA TYR A 506 -17.96 -14.90 -2.09
C TYR A 506 -17.47 -14.28 -0.76
N PRO A 507 -16.19 -13.91 -0.58
CA PRO A 507 -15.71 -13.20 0.61
C PRO A 507 -16.52 -11.94 0.93
N HIS A 508 -16.84 -11.11 -0.07
CA HIS A 508 -17.64 -9.89 0.13
C HIS A 508 -19.00 -10.19 0.79
N VAL A 509 -19.69 -11.23 0.29
CA VAL A 509 -21.03 -11.63 0.76
C VAL A 509 -20.94 -12.34 2.11
N ALA A 510 -19.93 -13.18 2.31
CA ALA A 510 -19.67 -13.81 3.60
C ALA A 510 -19.40 -12.77 4.69
N ALA A 511 -18.63 -11.71 4.37
CA ALA A 511 -18.39 -10.58 5.26
C ALA A 511 -19.68 -9.81 5.60
N ALA A 512 -20.58 -9.58 4.63
CA ALA A 512 -21.86 -8.93 4.89
C ALA A 512 -22.76 -9.73 5.86
N HIS A 513 -22.88 -11.05 5.66
CA HIS A 513 -23.61 -11.92 6.60
C HIS A 513 -22.94 -11.95 7.97
N TRP A 514 -21.60 -12.02 8.02
CA TRP A 514 -20.85 -11.97 9.27
C TRP A 514 -21.06 -10.65 10.03
N VAL A 515 -21.07 -9.50 9.35
CA VAL A 515 -21.40 -8.19 9.97
C VAL A 515 -22.78 -8.23 10.61
N PHE A 516 -23.78 -8.77 9.91
CA PHE A 516 -25.14 -8.88 10.45
C PHE A 516 -25.22 -9.86 11.63
N TYR A 517 -24.46 -10.96 11.61
CA TYR A 517 -24.28 -11.82 12.78
C TYR A 517 -23.74 -11.03 13.97
N ARG A 518 -22.65 -10.26 13.80
CA ARG A 518 -22.06 -9.46 14.88
C ARG A 518 -23.06 -8.44 15.43
N LEU A 519 -23.80 -7.75 14.55
CA LEU A 519 -24.83 -6.79 14.94
C LEU A 519 -25.99 -7.44 15.69
N ALA A 520 -26.58 -8.51 15.17
CA ALA A 520 -27.67 -9.23 15.82
C ALA A 520 -27.24 -9.85 17.16
N ARG A 521 -25.98 -10.30 17.26
CA ARG A 521 -25.43 -10.93 18.46
C ARG A 521 -25.16 -9.95 19.59
N HIS A 522 -24.65 -8.76 19.27
CA HIS A 522 -24.13 -7.80 20.25
C HIS A 522 -24.97 -6.53 20.38
N TYR A 523 -25.73 -6.18 19.34
CA TYR A 523 -26.59 -4.99 19.27
C TYR A 523 -27.99 -5.37 18.75
N PRO A 524 -28.74 -6.25 19.44
CA PRO A 524 -30.01 -6.80 18.95
C PRO A 524 -31.13 -5.77 18.75
N HIS A 525 -30.94 -4.53 19.22
CA HIS A 525 -31.85 -3.41 18.96
C HIS A 525 -31.64 -2.75 17.60
N LEU A 526 -30.50 -3.00 16.94
CA LEU A 526 -30.18 -2.48 15.60
C LEU A 526 -30.61 -3.46 14.50
N VAL A 527 -30.44 -4.76 14.74
CA VAL A 527 -30.81 -5.86 13.85
C VAL A 527 -31.60 -6.89 14.65
N SER A 528 -32.88 -7.05 14.29
CA SER A 528 -33.84 -7.91 15.01
C SER A 528 -34.78 -8.70 14.08
N GLU A 529 -34.60 -8.55 12.77
CA GLU A 529 -35.43 -9.17 11.73
C GLU A 529 -35.24 -10.69 11.70
N GLU A 530 -34.03 -11.15 11.99
CA GLU A 530 -33.66 -12.56 12.13
C GLU A 530 -32.68 -12.74 13.29
N THR A 531 -32.46 -13.99 13.67
CA THR A 531 -31.58 -14.34 14.78
C THR A 531 -30.11 -14.29 14.36
N TRP A 532 -29.22 -14.08 15.33
CA TRP A 532 -27.78 -14.02 15.07
C TRP A 532 -27.24 -15.33 14.46
N ASP A 533 -27.80 -16.48 14.84
CA ASP A 533 -27.39 -17.80 14.34
C ASP A 533 -27.79 -17.98 12.87
N THR A 534 -28.93 -17.42 12.44
CA THR A 534 -29.32 -17.43 11.03
C THR A 534 -28.31 -16.69 10.15
N TYR A 535 -27.82 -15.53 10.60
CA TYR A 535 -26.80 -14.79 9.85
C TYR A 535 -25.44 -15.49 9.85
N LEU A 536 -25.04 -16.09 10.98
CA LEU A 536 -23.81 -16.88 11.06
C LEU A 536 -23.85 -18.10 10.14
N ASP A 537 -25.01 -18.78 10.08
CA ASP A 537 -25.24 -19.91 9.19
C ASP A 537 -25.12 -19.50 7.72
N ARG A 538 -25.67 -18.34 7.33
CA ARG A 538 -25.48 -17.83 5.96
C ARG A 538 -24.04 -17.46 5.64
N ALA A 539 -23.31 -16.89 6.59
CA ALA A 539 -21.88 -16.60 6.40
C ALA A 539 -21.09 -17.90 6.17
N TYR A 540 -21.36 -18.93 6.98
CA TYR A 540 -20.81 -20.28 6.83
C TYR A 540 -21.19 -20.90 5.47
N GLU A 541 -22.47 -20.94 5.13
CA GLU A 541 -22.96 -21.54 3.88
C GLU A 541 -22.41 -20.83 2.64
N THR A 542 -22.23 -19.51 2.70
CA THR A 542 -21.54 -18.75 1.63
C THR A 542 -20.09 -19.19 1.48
N SER A 543 -19.40 -19.44 2.60
CA SER A 543 -18.02 -19.91 2.62
C SER A 543 -17.88 -21.32 2.03
N VAL A 544 -18.82 -22.21 2.32
CA VAL A 544 -18.88 -23.57 1.75
C VAL A 544 -19.22 -23.52 0.26
N ALA A 545 -20.22 -22.72 -0.12
CA ALA A 545 -20.67 -22.57 -1.51
C ALA A 545 -19.56 -22.04 -2.42
N MET A 546 -18.65 -21.21 -1.92
CA MET A 546 -17.48 -20.75 -2.67
C MET A 546 -16.66 -21.93 -3.21
N VAL A 547 -16.34 -22.90 -2.35
CA VAL A 547 -15.54 -24.08 -2.76
C VAL A 547 -16.35 -25.02 -3.65
N GLU A 548 -17.62 -25.24 -3.31
CA GLU A 548 -18.46 -26.22 -4.01
C GLU A 548 -18.95 -25.75 -5.39
N LYS A 549 -19.21 -24.45 -5.54
CA LYS A 549 -19.84 -23.87 -6.75
C LYS A 549 -18.86 -23.07 -7.61
N ALA A 550 -17.73 -22.63 -7.07
CA ALA A 550 -16.69 -21.89 -7.80
C ALA A 550 -15.29 -22.53 -7.69
N PRO A 551 -15.13 -23.85 -7.91
CA PRO A 551 -13.90 -24.57 -7.58
C PRO A 551 -12.67 -24.10 -8.36
N HIS A 552 -12.85 -23.53 -9.56
CA HIS A 552 -11.72 -23.14 -10.41
C HIS A 552 -10.84 -22.06 -9.78
N TYR A 553 -11.43 -20.97 -9.27
CA TYR A 553 -10.67 -19.90 -8.61
C TYR A 553 -10.51 -20.16 -7.12
N ALA A 554 -11.36 -21.00 -6.51
CA ALA A 554 -11.27 -21.37 -5.09
C ALA A 554 -9.95 -22.06 -4.72
N GLN A 555 -9.24 -22.67 -5.68
CA GLN A 555 -7.92 -23.25 -5.44
C GLN A 555 -6.86 -22.21 -5.04
N TYR A 556 -7.06 -20.93 -5.39
CA TYR A 556 -6.16 -19.83 -5.03
C TYR A 556 -6.57 -19.16 -3.72
N GLY A 557 -5.68 -18.36 -3.15
CA GLY A 557 -6.07 -17.40 -2.11
C GLY A 557 -7.05 -16.36 -2.65
N GLN A 558 -8.05 -15.99 -1.87
CA GLN A 558 -9.08 -15.01 -2.20
C GLN A 558 -8.76 -13.68 -1.50
N MET A 559 -9.07 -12.57 -2.16
CA MET A 559 -9.15 -11.25 -1.52
C MET A 559 -10.23 -11.24 -0.43
N GLU A 560 -9.88 -10.68 0.73
CA GLU A 560 -10.66 -10.72 1.98
C GLU A 560 -10.88 -12.13 2.52
N GLY A 561 -10.19 -13.15 2.00
CA GLY A 561 -10.42 -14.55 2.36
C GLY A 561 -10.11 -14.88 3.83
N SER A 562 -9.43 -13.99 4.53
CA SER A 562 -9.30 -14.04 6.01
C SER A 562 -10.66 -14.07 6.73
N ILE A 563 -11.75 -13.61 6.09
CA ILE A 563 -13.10 -13.67 6.64
C ILE A 563 -13.55 -15.10 6.94
N PHE A 564 -13.10 -16.08 6.15
CA PHE A 564 -13.46 -17.48 6.36
C PHE A 564 -12.87 -18.03 7.66
N LEU A 565 -11.66 -17.60 8.02
CA LEU A 565 -11.06 -17.94 9.32
C LEU A 565 -11.80 -17.24 10.47
N ILE A 566 -12.18 -15.97 10.30
CA ILE A 566 -12.97 -15.24 11.30
C ILE A 566 -14.32 -15.95 11.55
N ILE A 567 -15.00 -16.37 10.48
CA ILE A 567 -16.25 -17.14 10.56
C ILE A 567 -16.03 -18.49 11.26
N LEU A 568 -14.99 -19.25 10.89
CA LEU A 568 -14.64 -20.51 11.55
C LEU A 568 -14.49 -20.32 13.06
N GLN A 569 -13.73 -19.32 13.48
CA GLN A 569 -13.51 -19.06 14.89
C GLN A 569 -14.81 -18.64 15.61
N ASP A 570 -15.71 -17.90 14.96
CA ASP A 570 -17.02 -17.57 15.53
C ASP A 570 -17.95 -18.79 15.61
N LEU A 571 -17.92 -19.70 14.63
CA LEU A 571 -18.64 -20.98 14.70
C LEU A 571 -18.17 -21.82 15.90
N GLN A 572 -16.85 -21.94 16.09
CA GLN A 572 -16.27 -22.65 17.23
C GLN A 572 -16.70 -22.01 18.56
N ARG A 573 -16.67 -20.67 18.65
CA ARG A 573 -17.07 -19.92 19.86
C ARG A 573 -18.54 -20.07 20.20
N GLU A 574 -19.42 -20.06 19.20
CA GLU A 574 -20.87 -20.19 19.38
C GLU A 574 -21.31 -21.67 19.50
N GLY A 575 -20.37 -22.62 19.47
CA GLY A 575 -20.64 -24.05 19.69
C GLY A 575 -21.21 -24.79 18.47
N LYS A 576 -21.11 -24.21 17.27
CA LYS A 576 -21.52 -24.81 15.99
C LYS A 576 -20.45 -25.77 15.47
N THR A 577 -20.22 -26.85 16.21
CA THR A 577 -19.06 -27.73 16.04
C THR A 577 -19.07 -28.50 14.71
N GLN A 578 -20.25 -28.83 14.16
CA GLN A 578 -20.35 -29.57 12.89
C GLN A 578 -20.00 -28.67 11.71
N GLU A 579 -20.57 -27.47 11.69
CA GLU A 579 -20.33 -26.42 10.71
C GLU A 579 -18.85 -25.99 10.75
N ALA A 580 -18.31 -25.75 11.97
CA ALA A 580 -16.89 -25.45 12.15
C ALA A 580 -15.99 -26.55 11.57
N ALA A 581 -16.23 -27.82 11.90
CA ALA A 581 -15.43 -28.94 11.41
C ALA A 581 -15.49 -29.07 9.88
N LYS A 582 -16.66 -28.83 9.26
CA LYS A 582 -16.82 -28.87 7.81
C LYS A 582 -16.05 -27.74 7.12
N LEU A 583 -16.18 -26.50 7.60
CA LEU A 583 -15.46 -25.36 7.04
C LEU A 583 -13.95 -25.52 7.20
N GLU A 584 -13.49 -25.92 8.39
CA GLU A 584 -12.07 -26.17 8.67
C GLU A 584 -11.49 -27.25 7.74
N SER A 585 -12.22 -28.35 7.51
CA SER A 585 -11.81 -29.40 6.58
C SER A 585 -11.64 -28.88 5.14
N LEU A 586 -12.59 -28.10 4.63
CA LEU A 586 -12.53 -27.52 3.28
C LEU A 586 -11.35 -26.55 3.14
N MET A 587 -11.11 -25.73 4.16
CA MET A 587 -10.00 -24.78 4.16
C MET A 587 -8.64 -25.47 4.33
N ARG A 588 -8.59 -26.57 5.10
CA ARG A 588 -7.40 -27.43 5.21
C ARG A 588 -7.04 -28.04 3.85
N GLU A 589 -7.99 -28.53 3.07
CA GLU A 589 -7.72 -29.06 1.72
C GLU A 589 -7.06 -28.02 0.82
N ARG A 590 -7.55 -26.76 0.85
CA ARG A 590 -6.95 -25.64 0.13
C ARG A 590 -5.54 -25.32 0.63
N ALA A 591 -5.36 -25.24 1.95
CA ALA A 591 -4.06 -24.97 2.56
C ALA A 591 -3.03 -26.07 2.30
N GLU A 592 -3.44 -27.33 2.29
CA GLU A 592 -2.57 -28.46 1.94
C GLU A 592 -2.14 -28.42 0.48
N HIS A 593 -3.03 -27.99 -0.44
CA HIS A 593 -2.64 -27.69 -1.81
C HIS A 593 -1.58 -26.58 -1.86
N TRP A 594 -1.83 -25.43 -1.21
CA TRP A 594 -0.87 -24.31 -1.17
C TRP A 594 0.49 -24.72 -0.59
N ARG A 595 0.49 -25.63 0.39
CA ARG A 595 1.72 -26.18 0.97
C ARG A 595 2.60 -26.91 -0.03
N THR A 596 2.04 -27.43 -1.12
CA THR A 596 2.82 -28.06 -2.20
C THR A 596 3.51 -27.05 -3.13
N LEU A 597 3.10 -25.77 -3.11
CA LEU A 597 3.59 -24.73 -4.00
C LEU A 597 4.81 -24.02 -3.40
N ASN A 598 5.76 -23.60 -4.25
CA ASN A 598 6.89 -22.78 -3.80
C ASN A 598 6.44 -21.40 -3.29
N TYR A 599 5.50 -20.79 -4.00
CA TYR A 599 4.86 -19.52 -3.66
C TYR A 599 3.34 -19.76 -3.49
N PRO A 600 2.85 -19.91 -2.26
CA PRO A 600 1.51 -20.44 -1.97
C PRO A 600 0.37 -19.47 -2.32
N PHE A 601 0.68 -18.21 -2.57
CA PHE A 601 -0.26 -17.11 -2.83
C PHE A 601 -0.45 -16.78 -4.32
N GLY A 602 0.19 -17.53 -5.23
CA GLY A 602 0.02 -17.31 -6.65
C GLY A 602 -1.40 -17.61 -7.15
N SER A 603 -1.86 -16.85 -8.13
CA SER A 603 -3.11 -17.11 -8.84
C SER A 603 -2.98 -16.96 -10.36
N GLU A 604 -3.51 -15.90 -10.95
CA GLU A 604 -3.62 -15.71 -12.41
C GLU A 604 -2.37 -15.06 -13.02
N MET A 605 -1.66 -14.25 -12.22
CA MET A 605 -0.50 -13.46 -12.67
C MET A 605 0.82 -13.97 -12.04
N PRO A 606 1.98 -13.79 -12.71
CA PRO A 606 3.26 -14.32 -12.24
C PRO A 606 3.87 -13.57 -11.02
N TRP A 607 3.10 -12.70 -10.38
CA TRP A 607 3.49 -11.95 -9.19
C TRP A 607 2.30 -11.67 -8.27
N ASP A 608 1.18 -12.39 -8.52
CA ASP A 608 -0.10 -12.06 -7.93
C ASP A 608 -0.04 -11.93 -6.41
N SER A 609 -0.70 -10.90 -5.90
CA SER A 609 -0.75 -10.58 -4.48
C SER A 609 -2.18 -10.59 -3.92
N THR A 610 -3.17 -11.02 -4.71
CA THR A 610 -4.60 -10.81 -4.44
C THR A 610 -5.08 -11.50 -3.16
N GLY A 611 -4.59 -12.70 -2.85
CA GLY A 611 -5.01 -13.49 -1.69
C GLY A 611 -3.90 -13.79 -0.68
N GLN A 612 -2.85 -12.96 -0.64
CA GLN A 612 -1.70 -13.16 0.26
C GLN A 612 -2.11 -13.22 1.73
N GLU A 613 -3.09 -12.41 2.14
CA GLU A 613 -3.60 -12.40 3.50
C GLU A 613 -4.34 -13.69 3.85
N GLU A 614 -5.18 -14.24 2.97
CA GLU A 614 -5.85 -15.51 3.23
C GLU A 614 -4.83 -16.65 3.39
N VAL A 615 -3.91 -16.74 2.43
CA VAL A 615 -2.91 -17.81 2.41
C VAL A 615 -2.03 -17.76 3.65
N TYR A 616 -1.59 -16.57 4.07
CA TYR A 616 -0.85 -16.42 5.31
C TYR A 616 -1.68 -16.89 6.52
N MET A 617 -2.91 -16.38 6.68
CA MET A 617 -3.72 -16.63 7.89
C MET A 617 -4.04 -18.13 8.07
N TRP A 618 -4.35 -18.84 6.97
CA TRP A 618 -4.58 -20.29 7.05
C TRP A 618 -3.30 -21.10 7.20
N SER A 619 -2.18 -20.64 6.61
CA SER A 619 -0.90 -21.30 6.80
C SER A 619 -0.46 -21.22 8.27
N ASP A 620 -0.60 -20.05 8.90
CA ASP A 620 -0.34 -19.87 10.33
C ASP A 620 -1.29 -20.74 11.18
N TYR A 621 -2.60 -20.70 10.90
CA TYR A 621 -3.60 -21.50 11.62
C TYR A 621 -3.34 -23.02 11.58
N PHE A 622 -2.79 -23.56 10.50
CA PHE A 622 -2.50 -24.99 10.34
C PHE A 622 -1.03 -25.37 10.62
N ASP A 623 -0.24 -24.49 11.25
CA ASP A 623 1.19 -24.70 11.56
C ASP A 623 2.06 -24.96 10.31
N PHE A 624 1.75 -24.29 9.19
CA PHE A 624 2.53 -24.30 7.95
C PHE A 624 3.47 -23.08 7.93
N ASP A 625 4.27 -22.92 8.98
CA ASP A 625 5.18 -21.78 9.20
C ASP A 625 6.09 -21.48 8.01
N ASP A 626 6.52 -22.52 7.27
CA ASP A 626 7.34 -22.37 6.08
C ASP A 626 6.62 -21.57 4.99
N LYS A 627 5.30 -21.76 4.83
CA LYS A 627 4.45 -21.05 3.87
C LYS A 627 4.01 -19.69 4.37
N ALA A 628 3.67 -19.57 5.64
CA ALA A 628 3.43 -18.26 6.26
C ALA A 628 4.65 -17.35 6.08
N THR A 629 5.86 -17.88 6.30
CA THR A 629 7.13 -17.16 6.12
C THR A 629 7.39 -16.79 4.66
N VAL A 630 7.10 -17.66 3.69
CA VAL A 630 7.25 -17.34 2.26
C VAL A 630 6.32 -16.19 1.87
N THR A 631 5.05 -16.24 2.27
CA THR A 631 4.06 -15.18 2.02
C THR A 631 4.46 -13.87 2.66
N LEU A 632 4.85 -13.89 3.94
CA LEU A 632 5.28 -12.69 4.66
C LEU A 632 6.50 -12.05 3.99
N ASN A 633 7.53 -12.83 3.62
CA ASN A 633 8.71 -12.27 2.95
C ASN A 633 8.36 -11.60 1.61
N ALA A 634 7.47 -12.20 0.81
CA ALA A 634 6.99 -11.57 -0.43
C ALA A 634 6.30 -10.23 -0.14
N ILE A 635 5.46 -10.16 0.91
CA ILE A 635 4.83 -8.90 1.34
C ILE A 635 5.88 -7.84 1.72
N LEU A 636 6.95 -8.22 2.43
CA LEU A 636 8.03 -7.30 2.81
C LEU A 636 8.77 -6.71 1.61
N ALA A 637 8.91 -7.48 0.52
CA ALA A 637 9.47 -6.96 -0.73
C ALA A 637 8.64 -5.81 -1.31
N TYR A 638 7.34 -5.78 -0.98
CA TYR A 638 6.32 -4.96 -1.63
C TYR A 638 5.86 -3.77 -0.77
N MET A 639 6.21 -3.72 0.52
CA MET A 639 5.75 -2.70 1.47
C MET A 639 6.94 -1.98 2.16
N PRO A 640 7.29 -0.75 1.77
CA PRO A 640 8.48 -0.07 2.28
C PRO A 640 8.24 0.76 3.56
N THR A 641 9.30 1.05 4.32
CA THR A 641 9.30 1.94 5.50
C THR A 641 9.64 3.41 5.18
N VAL A 642 9.60 3.80 3.89
CA VAL A 642 10.11 5.08 3.39
C VAL A 642 9.41 6.31 4.01
N PRO A 643 10.09 7.46 4.21
CA PRO A 643 9.47 8.67 4.78
C PRO A 643 8.50 9.46 3.89
N HIS A 644 7.48 8.77 3.37
CA HIS A 644 6.48 9.32 2.47
C HIS A 644 5.13 8.63 2.68
N TRP A 645 4.08 9.38 3.00
CA TRP A 645 2.75 8.84 3.32
C TRP A 645 2.22 7.87 2.26
N GLY A 646 2.35 8.19 0.98
CA GLY A 646 1.80 7.36 -0.11
C GLY A 646 2.59 6.08 -0.41
N TYR A 647 3.85 5.98 0.03
CA TYR A 647 4.69 4.79 -0.21
C TYR A 647 4.86 3.95 1.06
N ASN A 648 4.90 4.57 2.25
CA ASN A 648 5.07 3.86 3.51
C ASN A 648 3.93 2.84 3.74
N GLY A 649 4.27 1.55 3.85
CA GLY A 649 3.29 0.47 4.01
C GLY A 649 2.36 0.27 2.81
N SER A 650 2.62 0.94 1.69
CA SER A 650 1.80 0.83 0.47
C SER A 650 2.24 -0.40 -0.31
N ALA A 651 1.41 -1.45 -0.37
CA ALA A 651 1.75 -2.69 -1.06
C ALA A 651 1.90 -2.44 -2.57
N ARG A 652 2.89 -3.08 -3.20
CA ARG A 652 3.17 -2.98 -4.65
C ARG A 652 1.96 -3.41 -5.49
N ARG A 653 1.24 -2.44 -6.08
CA ARG A 653 0.21 -2.66 -7.11
C ARG A 653 0.23 -1.55 -8.15
N TYR A 654 -0.11 -1.90 -9.38
CA TYR A 654 0.00 -0.97 -10.51
C TYR A 654 -0.92 -1.19 -11.71
N TRP A 655 -1.78 -2.20 -11.73
CA TRP A 655 -2.59 -2.54 -12.92
C TRP A 655 -4.10 -2.40 -12.71
N ASP A 656 -4.55 -2.46 -11.45
CA ASP A 656 -5.97 -2.43 -11.07
C ASP A 656 -6.73 -1.19 -11.59
N PHE A 657 -6.11 -0.03 -11.85
CA PHE A 657 -6.80 1.09 -12.50
C PHE A 657 -7.39 0.74 -13.86
N VAL A 658 -6.84 -0.25 -14.57
CA VAL A 658 -7.42 -0.76 -15.82
C VAL A 658 -8.77 -1.45 -15.59
N TYR A 659 -8.92 -2.10 -14.43
CA TYR A 659 -10.10 -2.88 -14.06
C TYR A 659 -11.08 -2.13 -13.19
N GLY A 660 -10.60 -1.38 -12.19
CA GLY A 660 -11.31 -0.72 -11.09
C GLY A 660 -11.11 0.80 -10.98
N GLY A 661 -10.32 1.44 -11.87
CA GLY A 661 -10.14 2.90 -11.92
C GLY A 661 -10.98 3.62 -12.97
N LYS A 662 -11.13 4.94 -12.79
CA LYS A 662 -11.66 5.85 -13.82
C LYS A 662 -10.58 6.17 -14.84
N LEU A 663 -9.42 6.63 -14.37
CA LEU A 663 -8.27 6.88 -15.23
C LEU A 663 -7.53 5.56 -15.48
N SER A 664 -7.97 4.84 -16.51
CA SER A 664 -7.40 3.56 -16.90
C SER A 664 -5.93 3.69 -17.36
N ARG A 665 -4.99 3.32 -16.49
CA ARG A 665 -3.53 3.40 -16.75
C ARG A 665 -2.75 2.40 -15.91
N ILE A 666 -1.68 1.82 -16.48
CA ILE A 666 -0.68 1.04 -15.74
C ILE A 666 0.22 1.98 -14.93
N GLU A 667 0.12 1.99 -13.61
CA GLU A 667 0.76 2.99 -12.76
C GLU A 667 0.75 2.52 -11.31
N ARG A 668 1.84 2.75 -10.57
CA ARG A 668 1.88 2.54 -9.10
C ARG A 668 0.68 3.20 -8.42
N GLN A 669 -0.11 2.38 -7.75
CA GLN A 669 -1.26 2.82 -6.95
C GLN A 669 -0.84 3.00 -5.50
N LEU A 670 -1.02 4.20 -4.97
CA LEU A 670 -0.67 4.49 -3.58
C LEU A 670 -1.87 4.21 -2.68
N HIS A 671 -1.70 3.29 -1.71
CA HIS A 671 -2.74 2.82 -0.80
C HIS A 671 -4.00 2.29 -1.49
N HIS A 672 -3.80 1.44 -2.51
CA HIS A 672 -4.83 0.52 -3.01
C HIS A 672 -5.17 -0.56 -1.97
N TYR A 673 -6.29 -1.29 -2.16
CA TYR A 673 -6.79 -2.28 -1.19
C TYR A 673 -5.75 -3.30 -0.74
N GLY A 674 -4.82 -3.68 -1.63
CA GLY A 674 -3.76 -4.64 -1.31
C GLY A 674 -2.90 -4.22 -0.11
N SER A 675 -2.79 -2.91 0.17
CA SER A 675 -2.01 -2.39 1.31
C SER A 675 -2.66 -2.74 2.65
N ALA A 676 -3.97 -2.59 2.75
CA ALA A 676 -4.71 -2.87 3.97
C ALA A 676 -4.97 -4.37 4.16
N LEU A 677 -5.13 -5.14 3.07
CA LEU A 677 -5.16 -6.60 3.15
C LEU A 677 -3.81 -7.17 3.61
N ASN A 678 -2.69 -6.74 3.03
CA ASN A 678 -1.35 -7.17 3.45
C ASN A 678 -0.96 -6.68 4.86
N ALA A 679 -1.63 -5.66 5.41
CA ALA A 679 -1.45 -5.28 6.80
C ALA A 679 -1.94 -6.36 7.78
N ILE A 680 -2.91 -7.19 7.40
CA ILE A 680 -3.42 -8.30 8.23
C ILE A 680 -2.30 -9.27 8.61
N PRO A 681 -1.64 -9.97 7.66
CA PRO A 681 -0.58 -10.93 7.97
C PRO A 681 0.63 -10.27 8.62
N VAL A 682 0.96 -9.02 8.26
CA VAL A 682 2.09 -8.31 8.86
C VAL A 682 1.84 -7.99 10.34
N LEU A 683 0.66 -7.46 10.67
CA LEU A 683 0.31 -7.14 12.06
C LEU A 683 0.08 -8.40 12.88
N ASP A 684 -0.43 -9.47 12.25
CA ASP A 684 -0.50 -10.79 12.86
C ASP A 684 0.88 -11.33 13.24
N ALA A 685 1.81 -11.36 12.27
CA ALA A 685 3.20 -11.75 12.50
C ALA A 685 3.87 -10.90 13.59
N TYR A 686 3.61 -9.57 13.62
CA TYR A 686 4.13 -8.70 14.67
C TYR A 686 3.59 -9.06 16.07
N ARG A 687 2.31 -9.46 16.19
CA ARG A 687 1.76 -9.88 17.49
C ARG A 687 2.46 -11.14 18.01
N ASN A 688 2.89 -12.02 17.11
CA ASN A 688 3.68 -13.22 17.43
C ASN A 688 5.17 -12.90 17.71
N ALA A 689 5.72 -11.85 17.11
CA ALA A 689 7.10 -11.39 17.27
C ALA A 689 7.18 -9.87 17.56
N PRO A 690 6.78 -9.41 18.76
CA PRO A 690 6.61 -7.98 19.08
C PRO A 690 7.92 -7.18 19.11
N GLU A 691 9.08 -7.83 19.04
CA GLU A 691 10.38 -7.19 18.90
C GLU A 691 10.68 -6.73 17.46
N ASP A 692 9.99 -7.27 16.45
CA ASP A 692 10.19 -6.87 15.04
C ASP A 692 9.46 -5.57 14.73
N TYR A 693 10.09 -4.46 15.12
CA TYR A 693 9.57 -3.11 14.89
C TYR A 693 9.34 -2.77 13.40
N HIS A 694 10.01 -3.48 12.47
CA HIS A 694 9.78 -3.26 11.04
C HIS A 694 8.36 -3.67 10.64
N LEU A 695 7.88 -4.83 11.14
CA LEU A 695 6.53 -5.31 10.88
C LEU A 695 5.47 -4.34 11.39
N LEU A 696 5.61 -3.85 12.64
CA LEU A 696 4.67 -2.86 13.18
C LEU A 696 4.58 -1.60 12.29
N ARG A 697 5.72 -1.09 11.82
CA ARG A 697 5.77 0.13 11.00
C ARG A 697 5.04 -0.03 9.67
N ILE A 698 5.33 -1.09 8.91
CA ILE A 698 4.71 -1.25 7.59
C ILE A 698 3.27 -1.75 7.71
N GLY A 699 2.96 -2.60 8.69
CA GLY A 699 1.62 -3.13 8.92
C GLY A 699 0.66 -2.03 9.34
N HIS A 700 1.05 -1.19 10.30
CA HIS A 700 0.21 -0.05 10.69
C HIS A 700 0.06 0.97 9.56
N ALA A 701 1.13 1.26 8.82
CA ALA A 701 1.08 2.18 7.69
C ALA A 701 0.15 1.68 6.56
N GLY A 702 0.17 0.39 6.24
CA GLY A 702 -0.75 -0.22 5.27
C GLY A 702 -2.20 -0.21 5.75
N MET A 703 -2.42 -0.47 7.04
CA MET A 703 -3.75 -0.41 7.68
C MET A 703 -4.35 1.00 7.63
N ILE A 704 -3.63 2.02 8.11
CA ILE A 704 -4.12 3.41 8.09
C ILE A 704 -4.17 3.99 6.67
N GLY A 705 -3.44 3.38 5.73
CA GLY A 705 -3.51 3.65 4.30
C GLY A 705 -4.93 3.59 3.73
N ALA A 706 -5.77 2.68 4.22
CA ALA A 706 -7.18 2.58 3.86
C ALA A 706 -7.96 3.88 4.13
N LEU A 707 -7.57 4.65 5.16
CA LEU A 707 -8.22 5.92 5.49
C LEU A 707 -7.55 7.13 4.81
N ALA A 708 -6.31 6.99 4.35
CA ALA A 708 -5.50 8.10 3.85
C ALA A 708 -6.05 8.73 2.56
N ASN A 709 -6.73 7.92 1.74
CA ASN A 709 -7.29 8.34 0.46
C ASN A 709 -8.75 8.80 0.54
N VAL A 710 -9.50 8.44 1.60
CA VAL A 710 -10.87 8.90 1.82
C VAL A 710 -10.87 10.44 1.83
N THR A 711 -11.75 11.06 1.04
CA THR A 711 -11.82 12.52 0.95
C THR A 711 -12.39 13.13 2.22
N GLU A 712 -12.27 14.45 2.35
CA GLU A 712 -12.82 15.16 3.52
C GLU A 712 -14.34 15.03 3.63
N GLU A 713 -15.04 14.76 2.52
CA GLU A 713 -16.50 14.55 2.48
C GLU A 713 -16.91 13.08 2.67
N GLY A 714 -15.95 12.14 2.69
CA GLY A 714 -16.21 10.71 2.87
C GLY A 714 -16.23 9.88 1.59
N PHE A 715 -15.99 10.48 0.40
CA PHE A 715 -15.80 9.69 -0.82
C PHE A 715 -14.53 8.85 -0.69
N ALA A 716 -14.61 7.57 -1.05
CA ALA A 716 -13.48 6.67 -0.97
C ALA A 716 -13.05 6.21 -2.37
N PRO A 717 -11.92 6.69 -2.90
CA PRO A 717 -11.43 6.32 -4.23
C PRO A 717 -10.75 4.94 -4.21
N GLY A 718 -10.69 4.27 -5.36
CA GLY A 718 -9.99 2.98 -5.48
C GLY A 718 -8.52 3.04 -5.07
N ALA A 719 -7.80 4.10 -5.46
CA ALA A 719 -6.44 4.41 -5.00
C ALA A 719 -6.02 5.86 -5.33
N PHE A 720 -4.77 6.23 -5.03
CA PHE A 720 -4.15 7.49 -5.42
C PHE A 720 -3.13 7.28 -6.56
N HIS A 721 -3.23 8.09 -7.62
CA HIS A 721 -2.32 8.10 -8.77
C HIS A 721 -0.95 8.67 -8.41
N SER A 722 0.12 7.90 -8.63
CA SER A 722 1.51 8.28 -8.31
C SER A 722 2.25 9.06 -9.40
N TYR A 723 1.73 9.09 -10.63
CA TYR A 723 2.37 9.77 -11.75
C TYR A 723 2.45 11.26 -11.46
N PRO A 724 3.62 11.89 -11.66
CA PRO A 724 3.79 13.32 -11.50
C PRO A 724 2.82 14.19 -12.31
N SER A 725 2.28 13.66 -13.42
CA SER A 725 1.25 14.32 -14.24
C SER A 725 -0.17 14.26 -13.68
N THR A 726 -0.39 13.59 -12.54
CA THR A 726 -1.73 13.39 -11.97
C THR A 726 -1.75 13.68 -10.47
N LEU A 727 -1.00 12.95 -9.65
CA LEU A 727 -0.92 13.11 -8.19
C LEU A 727 -2.26 13.42 -7.50
N ALA A 728 -3.27 12.60 -7.75
CA ALA A 728 -4.63 12.78 -7.25
C ALA A 728 -5.28 11.44 -6.88
N ASN A 729 -6.35 11.49 -6.09
CA ASN A 729 -7.26 10.36 -5.92
C ASN A 729 -7.85 9.97 -7.29
N ASP A 730 -8.06 8.68 -7.55
CA ASP A 730 -8.86 8.26 -8.70
C ASP A 730 -10.31 8.76 -8.56
N GLY A 731 -10.94 9.06 -9.70
CA GLY A 731 -12.27 9.66 -9.75
C GLY A 731 -13.42 8.72 -9.38
N ILE A 732 -13.19 7.41 -9.25
CA ILE A 732 -14.25 6.43 -8.95
C ILE A 732 -13.96 5.61 -7.69
N THR A 733 -15.03 5.15 -7.04
CA THR A 733 -14.92 4.30 -5.84
C THR A 733 -14.13 3.02 -6.10
N GLY A 734 -14.38 2.39 -7.24
CA GLY A 734 -13.71 1.15 -7.64
C GLY A 734 -13.82 0.06 -6.57
N ASP A 735 -12.70 -0.62 -6.35
CA ASP A 735 -12.51 -1.76 -5.46
C ASP A 735 -12.13 -1.38 -4.01
N TYR A 736 -12.37 -0.13 -3.60
CA TYR A 736 -11.98 0.40 -2.29
C TYR A 736 -12.46 -0.45 -1.09
N GLY A 737 -13.64 -1.09 -1.19
CA GLY A 737 -14.26 -1.83 -0.08
C GLY A 737 -13.39 -2.93 0.50
N SER A 738 -12.62 -3.63 -0.34
CA SER A 738 -11.65 -4.65 0.08
C SER A 738 -10.58 -4.07 1.00
N GLY A 739 -10.16 -2.82 0.75
CA GLY A 739 -9.18 -2.12 1.57
C GLY A 739 -9.76 -1.74 2.93
N PHE A 740 -11.02 -1.27 2.92
CA PHE A 740 -11.72 -0.94 4.15
C PHE A 740 -12.06 -2.19 4.99
N TYR A 741 -12.30 -3.34 4.36
CA TYR A 741 -12.37 -4.63 5.06
C TYR A 741 -11.08 -4.88 5.87
N GLY A 742 -9.91 -4.72 5.25
CA GLY A 742 -8.62 -4.89 5.94
C GLY A 742 -8.48 -3.99 7.18
N TYR A 743 -8.89 -2.72 7.07
CA TYR A 743 -8.97 -1.81 8.22
C TYR A 743 -9.96 -2.31 9.28
N ALA A 744 -11.20 -2.62 8.90
CA ALA A 744 -12.25 -3.01 9.84
C ALA A 744 -11.93 -4.31 10.61
N ALA A 745 -11.33 -5.28 9.92
CA ALA A 745 -11.00 -6.58 10.47
C ALA A 745 -9.85 -6.51 11.49
N TYR A 746 -8.81 -5.72 11.22
CA TYR A 746 -7.54 -5.78 11.97
C TYR A 746 -7.06 -4.46 12.59
N ALA A 747 -7.78 -3.35 12.45
CA ALA A 747 -7.38 -2.09 13.08
C ALA A 747 -7.32 -2.19 14.60
N GLY A 748 -6.22 -1.68 15.18
CA GLY A 748 -5.95 -1.75 16.61
C GLY A 748 -4.93 -0.70 17.06
N THR A 749 -4.93 -0.43 18.37
CA THR A 749 -3.91 0.40 19.02
C THR A 749 -2.76 -0.48 19.48
N TYR A 750 -1.53 -0.16 19.09
CA TYR A 750 -0.34 -0.92 19.49
C TYR A 750 0.52 -0.08 20.42
N ILE A 751 0.84 -0.61 21.60
CA ILE A 751 1.64 0.04 22.63
C ILE A 751 2.96 -0.71 22.72
N VAL A 752 4.08 -0.03 22.44
CA VAL A 752 5.41 -0.63 22.33
C VAL A 752 6.46 0.18 23.07
N GLN A 753 7.42 -0.51 23.69
CA GLN A 753 8.62 0.09 24.26
C GLN A 753 9.81 -0.14 23.31
N HIS A 754 10.13 0.87 22.50
CA HIS A 754 11.26 0.79 21.57
C HIS A 754 12.58 1.06 22.31
N PRO A 755 13.66 0.30 22.04
CA PRO A 755 14.94 0.45 22.75
C PRO A 755 15.59 1.83 22.57
N GLU A 756 15.41 2.50 21.42
CA GLU A 756 15.97 3.83 21.18
C GLU A 756 14.97 4.98 21.35
N PHE A 757 13.65 4.71 21.27
CA PHE A 757 12.61 5.75 21.20
C PHE A 757 11.73 5.82 22.45
N GLY A 758 11.88 4.87 23.38
CA GLY A 758 11.03 4.76 24.56
C GLY A 758 9.63 4.27 24.20
N TRP A 759 8.63 4.72 24.96
CA TRP A 759 7.25 4.31 24.72
C TRP A 759 6.63 5.01 23.51
N LEU A 760 6.00 4.21 22.67
CA LEU A 760 5.27 4.62 21.48
C LEU A 760 3.87 4.01 21.50
N ALA A 761 2.92 4.73 20.91
CA ALA A 761 1.61 4.19 20.59
C ALA A 761 1.32 4.41 19.10
N PHE A 762 0.79 3.38 18.46
CA PHE A 762 0.30 3.43 17.09
C PHE A 762 -1.23 3.42 17.14
N SER A 763 -1.86 4.39 16.46
CA SER A 763 -3.29 4.72 16.63
C SER A 763 -3.74 4.90 18.10
N GLY A 764 -2.87 5.48 18.91
CA GLY A 764 -3.19 5.98 20.24
C GLY A 764 -2.32 7.16 20.64
N ASN A 765 -2.86 8.04 21.47
CA ASN A 765 -2.13 9.21 21.96
C ASN A 765 -1.56 8.91 23.35
N LEU A 766 -0.23 8.78 23.42
CA LEU A 766 0.48 8.29 24.59
C LEU A 766 1.04 9.44 25.43
N THR A 767 0.81 9.34 26.75
CA THR A 767 1.44 10.17 27.77
C THR A 767 2.07 9.28 28.85
N GLU A 768 3.22 9.70 29.36
CA GLU A 768 3.96 8.97 30.40
C GLU A 768 3.89 9.76 31.71
N ASP A 769 3.60 9.09 32.82
CA ASP A 769 3.74 9.64 34.17
C ASP A 769 4.81 8.88 34.98
N LYS A 770 5.04 9.26 36.24
CA LYS A 770 6.08 8.62 37.10
C LYS A 770 5.80 7.15 37.42
N LYS A 771 4.57 6.68 37.22
CA LYS A 771 4.05 5.37 37.68
C LYS A 771 3.66 4.45 36.52
N GLY A 772 3.32 4.99 35.35
CA GLY A 772 2.84 4.20 34.22
C GLY A 772 2.64 4.98 32.92
N ILE A 773 2.02 4.29 31.98
CA ILE A 773 1.79 4.72 30.60
C ILE A 773 0.28 4.88 30.41
N GLN A 774 -0.17 6.08 30.04
CA GLN A 774 -1.56 6.34 29.69
C GLN A 774 -1.68 6.52 28.18
N VAL A 775 -2.59 5.79 27.56
CA VAL A 775 -2.85 5.83 26.12
C VAL A 775 -4.34 6.09 25.89
N GLU A 776 -4.65 7.21 25.24
CA GLU A 776 -5.96 7.45 24.66
C GLU A 776 -6.08 6.63 23.36
N ILE A 777 -7.19 5.91 23.20
CA ILE A 777 -7.42 5.03 22.05
C ILE A 777 -8.04 5.84 20.92
N THR A 778 -7.32 5.98 19.80
CA THR A 778 -7.72 6.88 18.70
C THR A 778 -8.13 6.16 17.42
N THR A 779 -8.05 4.83 17.37
CA THR A 779 -8.64 4.04 16.28
C THR A 779 -10.14 4.33 16.16
N ALA A 780 -10.72 4.17 14.98
CA ALA A 780 -12.15 4.42 14.78
C ALA A 780 -13.03 3.53 15.68
N GLY A 781 -12.68 2.24 15.78
CA GLY A 781 -13.45 1.24 16.54
C GLY A 781 -13.21 1.23 18.04
N ARG A 782 -12.09 1.80 18.53
CA ARG A 782 -11.75 1.87 19.97
C ARG A 782 -11.90 0.56 20.74
N ASN A 783 -11.66 -0.57 20.08
CA ASN A 783 -12.01 -1.88 20.60
C ASN A 783 -10.85 -2.88 20.62
N ARG A 784 -9.71 -2.58 20.00
CA ARG A 784 -8.55 -3.49 19.92
C ARG A 784 -7.30 -2.80 20.40
N ILE A 785 -6.61 -3.40 21.37
CA ILE A 785 -5.39 -2.86 21.97
C ILE A 785 -4.38 -3.98 22.19
N PHE A 786 -3.20 -3.85 21.59
CA PHE A 786 -2.08 -4.76 21.80
C PHE A 786 -1.01 -4.12 22.68
N VAL A 787 -0.69 -4.76 23.80
CA VAL A 787 0.40 -4.35 24.70
C VAL A 787 1.61 -5.26 24.45
N ALA A 788 2.57 -4.77 23.66
CA ALA A 788 3.66 -5.58 23.12
C ALA A 788 4.55 -6.20 24.20
N SER A 789 4.87 -5.45 25.25
CA SER A 789 5.70 -5.93 26.38
C SER A 789 5.04 -7.06 27.18
N GLU A 790 3.73 -7.26 27.02
CA GLU A 790 2.95 -8.30 27.68
C GLU A 790 2.48 -9.39 26.71
N GLN A 791 2.75 -9.22 25.40
CA GLN A 791 2.15 -10.02 24.32
C GLN A 791 0.64 -10.21 24.53
N LEU A 792 -0.06 -9.13 24.92
CA LEU A 792 -1.48 -9.18 25.28
C LEU A 792 -2.32 -8.41 24.27
N MET A 793 -3.21 -9.11 23.59
CA MET A 793 -4.28 -8.52 22.79
C MET A 793 -5.58 -8.44 23.59
N ILE A 794 -6.08 -7.22 23.74
CA ILE A 794 -7.35 -6.89 24.38
C ILE A 794 -8.34 -6.52 23.29
N HIS A 795 -9.46 -7.23 23.22
CA HIS A 795 -10.50 -7.01 22.23
C HIS A 795 -11.87 -6.84 22.91
N ALA A 796 -12.50 -5.67 22.74
CA ALA A 796 -13.91 -5.47 23.04
C ALA A 796 -14.75 -5.93 21.84
N GLU A 797 -15.36 -7.11 21.93
CA GLU A 797 -16.24 -7.62 20.87
C GLU A 797 -17.50 -6.77 20.70
N SER A 798 -17.86 -6.03 21.76
CA SER A 798 -18.92 -5.05 21.81
C SER A 798 -18.57 -3.93 22.79
N GLY A 799 -18.97 -2.71 22.46
CA GLY A 799 -18.62 -1.51 23.21
C GLY A 799 -17.21 -0.95 22.92
N GLU A 800 -16.90 0.17 23.55
CA GLU A 800 -15.70 0.97 23.27
C GLU A 800 -14.85 1.24 24.52
N ILE A 801 -13.54 1.32 24.30
CA ILE A 801 -12.50 1.63 25.29
C ILE A 801 -11.96 3.03 24.98
N ALA A 802 -12.05 3.95 25.93
CA ALA A 802 -11.55 5.31 25.79
C ALA A 802 -10.04 5.39 26.04
N ASN A 803 -9.56 4.73 27.09
CA ASN A 803 -8.18 4.84 27.55
C ASN A 803 -7.67 3.51 28.13
N LEU A 804 -6.36 3.30 28.02
CA LEU A 804 -5.62 2.27 28.73
C LEU A 804 -4.56 2.92 29.61
N TYR A 805 -4.48 2.49 30.87
CA TYR A 805 -3.37 2.81 31.78
C TYR A 805 -2.61 1.52 32.10
N TYR A 806 -1.31 1.49 31.82
CA TYR A 806 -0.44 0.34 32.05
C TYR A 806 0.68 0.70 33.02
N GLN A 807 0.90 -0.16 34.02
CA GLN A 807 1.97 -0.03 35.00
C GLN A 807 3.06 -1.07 34.73
N PRO A 808 4.19 -0.71 34.08
CA PRO A 808 5.22 -1.69 33.70
C PRO A 808 5.83 -2.46 34.88
N LYS A 809 5.83 -1.87 36.08
CA LYS A 809 6.47 -2.48 37.28
C LYS A 809 5.77 -3.75 37.76
N ASN A 810 4.44 -3.79 37.70
CA ASN A 810 3.63 -4.89 38.22
C ASN A 810 2.74 -5.53 37.13
N GLY A 811 2.74 -4.98 35.92
CA GLY A 811 1.91 -5.43 34.82
C GLY A 811 0.42 -5.08 34.98
N GLU A 812 0.02 -4.22 35.92
CA GLU A 812 -1.39 -3.88 36.07
C GLU A 812 -1.88 -3.02 34.89
N ILE A 813 -3.01 -3.40 34.30
CA ILE A 813 -3.68 -2.65 33.24
C ILE A 813 -5.04 -2.19 33.73
N THR A 814 -5.38 -0.93 33.52
CA THR A 814 -6.73 -0.38 33.75
C THR A 814 -7.29 0.17 32.44
N LEU A 815 -8.44 -0.33 32.03
CA LEU A 815 -9.20 0.18 30.89
C LEU A 815 -10.25 1.16 31.40
N THR A 816 -10.42 2.29 30.72
CA THR A 816 -11.56 3.19 30.91
C THR A 816 -12.50 3.04 29.74
N LEU A 817 -13.77 2.75 30.01
CA LEU A 817 -14.80 2.49 29.00
C LEU A 817 -15.50 3.78 28.58
N VAL A 818 -16.01 3.84 27.35
CA VAL A 818 -16.80 4.98 26.85
C VAL A 818 -18.25 4.86 27.34
N GLU A 819 -18.65 5.67 28.33
CA GLU A 819 -19.98 5.57 28.95
C GLU A 819 -21.15 5.73 27.94
N SER A 820 -21.05 6.69 27.02
CA SER A 820 -22.12 6.98 26.06
C SER A 820 -22.31 5.86 25.03
N ALA A 821 -21.21 5.37 24.43
CA ALA A 821 -21.24 4.29 23.46
C ALA A 821 -21.70 2.97 24.08
N ASN A 822 -21.39 2.75 25.36
CA ASN A 822 -21.70 1.51 26.07
C ASN A 822 -23.07 1.52 26.77
N LYS A 823 -23.87 2.59 26.62
CA LYS A 823 -25.17 2.71 27.28
C LYS A 823 -26.19 1.66 26.78
N ASN A 824 -26.13 1.32 25.50
CA ASN A 824 -27.07 0.42 24.83
C ASN A 824 -26.45 -0.93 24.42
N ALA A 825 -25.24 -1.22 24.91
CA ALA A 825 -24.51 -2.43 24.58
C ALA A 825 -23.92 -3.06 25.85
N THR A 826 -23.95 -4.38 25.93
CA THR A 826 -23.17 -5.09 26.94
C THR A 826 -21.72 -5.11 26.47
N VAL A 827 -20.77 -4.62 27.27
CA VAL A 827 -19.36 -4.66 26.89
C VAL A 827 -18.83 -6.07 27.13
N ASN A 828 -18.38 -6.74 26.07
CA ASN A 828 -17.77 -8.06 26.16
C ASN A 828 -16.29 -7.96 25.81
N LEU A 829 -15.43 -8.19 26.80
CA LEU A 829 -13.99 -8.20 26.59
C LEU A 829 -13.47 -9.62 26.36
N ARG A 830 -12.56 -9.77 25.42
CA ARG A 830 -11.76 -10.95 25.19
C ARG A 830 -10.28 -10.58 25.36
N LEU A 831 -9.55 -11.47 26.00
CA LEU A 831 -8.09 -11.46 26.06
C LEU A 831 -7.63 -12.66 25.25
N GLU A 832 -6.84 -12.45 24.18
CA GLU A 832 -6.42 -13.56 23.31
C GLU A 832 -5.44 -14.48 24.03
N GLN A 833 -4.62 -13.94 24.93
CA GLN A 833 -3.69 -14.69 25.75
C GLN A 833 -4.22 -14.87 27.19
N ASP A 834 -4.05 -16.08 27.75
CA ASP A 834 -4.47 -16.42 29.12
C ASP A 834 -3.50 -15.94 30.22
N THR A 835 -2.56 -15.06 29.86
CA THR A 835 -1.60 -14.46 30.81
C THR A 835 -2.23 -13.41 31.73
N TYR A 836 -3.45 -12.96 31.40
CA TYR A 836 -4.19 -11.94 32.15
C TYR A 836 -5.62 -12.36 32.46
N GLU A 837 -6.14 -11.85 33.58
CA GLU A 837 -7.56 -11.96 33.93
C GLU A 837 -8.18 -10.60 34.25
N VAL A 838 -9.49 -10.48 34.02
CA VAL A 838 -10.26 -9.32 34.45
C VAL A 838 -10.63 -9.48 35.92
N VAL A 839 -10.20 -8.54 36.75
CA VAL A 839 -10.35 -8.63 38.21
C VAL A 839 -11.83 -8.67 38.60
N GLY A 840 -12.22 -9.76 39.27
CA GLY A 840 -13.57 -9.92 39.82
C GLY A 840 -14.63 -10.35 38.79
N ILE A 841 -14.26 -10.64 37.54
CA ILE A 841 -15.18 -11.07 36.48
C ILE A 841 -14.71 -12.42 35.95
N LYS A 842 -15.61 -13.42 35.92
CA LYS A 842 -15.34 -14.73 35.34
C LYS A 842 -15.64 -14.73 33.84
N LYS A 843 -14.93 -15.57 33.09
CA LYS A 843 -15.25 -15.85 31.68
C LYS A 843 -16.63 -16.52 31.57
N ASP A 844 -17.41 -16.13 30.56
CA ASP A 844 -18.61 -16.83 30.14
C ASP A 844 -18.27 -18.11 29.36
N ALA A 845 -19.29 -18.85 28.91
CA ALA A 845 -19.10 -20.09 28.15
C ALA A 845 -18.37 -19.88 26.81
N GLN A 846 -18.36 -18.64 26.29
CA GLN A 846 -17.67 -18.25 25.07
C GLN A 846 -16.27 -17.66 25.34
N GLY A 847 -15.79 -17.72 26.58
CA GLY A 847 -14.48 -17.22 26.99
C GLY A 847 -14.38 -15.70 27.15
N ARG A 848 -15.51 -14.98 27.24
CA ARG A 848 -15.57 -13.51 27.32
C ARG A 848 -15.77 -13.05 28.75
N TYR A 849 -15.26 -11.87 29.06
CA TYR A 849 -15.57 -11.14 30.27
C TYR A 849 -16.72 -10.17 29.98
N THR A 850 -17.92 -10.54 30.40
CA THR A 850 -19.10 -9.67 30.31
C THR A 850 -19.05 -8.61 31.40
N ILE A 851 -18.83 -7.35 31.01
CA ILE A 851 -18.65 -6.26 31.96
C ILE A 851 -20.01 -5.78 32.47
N PRO A 852 -20.21 -5.64 33.80
CA PRO A 852 -21.46 -5.16 34.35
C PRO A 852 -21.84 -3.76 33.82
N ALA A 853 -23.13 -3.55 33.57
CA ALA A 853 -23.65 -2.26 33.11
C ALA A 853 -23.29 -1.12 34.08
N GLY A 854 -22.92 0.04 33.54
CA GLY A 854 -22.50 1.21 34.33
C GLY A 854 -21.05 1.16 34.82
N THR A 855 -20.30 0.09 34.56
CA THR A 855 -18.85 0.03 34.86
C THR A 855 -18.10 1.05 34.04
N LYS A 856 -17.33 1.91 34.71
CA LYS A 856 -16.50 2.95 34.06
C LYS A 856 -15.07 2.48 33.79
N GLN A 857 -14.55 1.63 34.67
CA GLN A 857 -13.19 1.13 34.63
C GLN A 857 -13.11 -0.36 34.86
N VAL A 858 -12.24 -1.03 34.12
CA VAL A 858 -11.97 -2.46 34.19
C VAL A 858 -10.50 -2.66 34.50
N LYS A 859 -10.18 -3.47 35.51
CA LYS A 859 -8.79 -3.79 35.88
C LYS A 859 -8.42 -5.18 35.40
N LEU A 860 -7.23 -5.30 34.84
CA LEU A 860 -6.63 -6.55 34.41
C LEU A 860 -5.33 -6.74 35.19
N LYS A 861 -5.08 -7.96 35.61
CA LYS A 861 -3.83 -8.35 36.30
C LYS A 861 -3.28 -9.63 35.68
N ARG A 862 -1.97 -9.81 35.80
CA ARG A 862 -1.33 -11.07 35.44
C ARG A 862 -1.90 -12.21 36.27
N VAL A 863 -2.15 -13.34 35.62
CA VAL A 863 -2.45 -14.59 36.31
C VAL A 863 -1.13 -15.13 36.86
N SER A 864 -1.05 -15.35 38.17
CA SER A 864 0.09 -16.03 38.77
C SER A 864 0.17 -17.44 38.18
N ARG A 865 1.25 -17.76 37.46
CA ARG A 865 1.52 -19.13 37.01
C ARG A 865 1.85 -20.04 38.19
#